data_AF-A0A3P7C135-F1
#
_entry.id   AF-A0A3P7C135-F1
#
_cell.length_a   1.000
_cell.length_b   1.000
_cell.length_c   1.000
_cell.angle_alpha   90.00
_cell.angle_beta   90.00
_cell.angle_gamma   90.00
#
_symmetry.space_group_name_H-M   'P 1'
#
loop_
_entity.id
_entity.type
_entity.pdbx_description
1 polymer ?
#
loop_
_entity_poly.entity_id
_entity_poly.type
_entity_poly.pdbx_seq_one_letter_code
_entity_poly.pdbx_strand_id
1 'polypeptide(L)'
;MPTLYQIYPVGDTSTSSATTSAYFSSQAMAAVAFCSASYGNLTACQLLANLCTLQLQRLVNQNVRSGSACAEFINLESQRTSSRPGFASWAANMPWLYYGSQQASLVLADTSLTATYASGSTLNLYLGTYSLSGQFQGFQNASATNQLQLCKDTLAVMQAAFRFGTTYLQEVNIFFYDETDGGIPKLLPVPVLNTALLDSTNTLVNTQTSNTNWQLTRRFFLVDNVAGKTSLTDQVRYAQSIQLTITPQGTTQAGLIYPPLLTITYADLKASKYYGTGASVKVKPHTCLGIFVSFSVAYKQTSSTSSQFTENLRIAMGVLSAVGFCYAVLRTWFWARRAGVLSLDAVLVFKLLAYSASAFANAFFITIFGIAFYQLVMYKNQGIFMLTLPSDDTFLLSYLASATVLKFIDLVHIFAMQCTVDIYLIDWERPSQPSAAAQSTTSYFYPPKEHLEKGDLLSGRLPDVEIQKPTNTPVSNGVSGTGVPIWRTVLVANEWNEIQACRKTYPTFTIFVAMLILGVIGIENIASRDPFVSLSTNPLRYNSPSNPVFRLALIIVVFGFLGFFEIAFRVLVWERFFTDDLRNFADLCSVVNISVFVLAQRNFGYYIHGHSPAGRADVNLPGIVSILSSVQCDAIPRRGISPESDDHTYLMALPSGLYSSLERLLAPARNTSGAMNMSSFLSHETGQAVNRFLIGFISRDHPNGLHYRIVRRKPLENILDGEFDDTSSEGLFYIDDGNSFGDVLFYGNELSLFIFDTLLFALINHLSNSLILSGVLTWAFTTILAELRAHLDDGNNNPEESNGTGENLNNKNFHKQRRIGGISECGTRSHHAHTDTANKIAKTNCQTAAKHGESGQEPRFRIRQECGRGQLLTVCRRSQRVQAAETVRYLFIYCQFTGKVKMDIK
;
A
#
# COMPACT_ATOMS: atom_id res chain seq x y z
N MET A 1 -58.09 35.64 8.38
CA MET A 1 -58.04 35.30 6.94
C MET A 1 -58.24 33.80 6.78
N PRO A 2 -58.95 33.32 5.75
CA PRO A 2 -59.05 31.88 5.45
C PRO A 2 -57.67 31.30 5.10
N THR A 3 -57.30 30.16 5.70
CA THR A 3 -56.00 29.52 5.41
C THR A 3 -55.92 28.98 3.97
N LEU A 4 -57.08 28.73 3.36
CA LEU A 4 -57.26 28.34 1.96
C LEU A 4 -56.53 29.25 0.95
N TYR A 5 -56.38 30.55 1.22
CA TYR A 5 -55.72 31.50 0.30
C TYR A 5 -54.26 31.81 0.65
N GLN A 6 -53.74 31.22 1.72
CA GLN A 6 -52.42 31.54 2.24
C GLN A 6 -51.35 30.61 1.70
N ILE A 7 -50.16 31.17 1.48
CA ILE A 7 -48.95 30.44 1.13
C ILE A 7 -47.88 30.79 2.17
N TYR A 8 -47.29 29.75 2.73
CA TYR A 8 -46.21 29.85 3.71
C TYR A 8 -44.87 29.66 2.99
N PRO A 9 -43.77 30.30 3.45
CA PRO A 9 -42.43 30.00 2.98
C PRO A 9 -42.06 28.53 3.19
N VAL A 10 -41.16 28.01 2.35
CA VAL A 10 -40.64 26.64 2.47
C VAL A 10 -39.99 26.43 3.83
N GLY A 11 -40.37 25.36 4.53
CA GLY A 11 -39.81 24.98 5.83
C GLY A 11 -40.28 25.81 7.02
N ASP A 12 -41.12 26.84 6.82
CA ASP A 12 -41.62 27.68 7.92
C ASP A 12 -42.77 27.00 8.67
N THR A 13 -42.52 26.63 9.93
CA THR A 13 -43.53 26.05 10.82
C THR A 13 -44.51 27.09 11.38
N SER A 14 -44.13 28.37 11.37
CA SER A 14 -44.95 29.48 11.89
C SER A 14 -46.02 29.93 10.89
N THR A 15 -47.08 30.57 11.40
CA THR A 15 -48.20 31.10 10.59
C THR A 15 -48.10 32.61 10.32
N SER A 16 -47.05 33.28 10.84
CA SER A 16 -46.90 34.75 10.81
C SER A 16 -46.31 35.29 9.50
N SER A 17 -45.63 34.45 8.72
CA SER A 17 -45.00 34.78 7.42
C SER A 17 -45.92 34.55 6.21
N ALA A 18 -47.19 34.21 6.46
CA ALA A 18 -48.15 33.77 5.46
C ALA A 18 -48.53 34.89 4.48
N THR A 19 -48.44 34.57 3.18
CA THR A 19 -48.67 35.50 2.07
C THR A 19 -49.98 35.13 1.37
N THR A 20 -50.88 36.09 1.11
CA THR A 20 -52.19 35.81 0.47
C THR A 20 -52.05 35.80 -1.05
N SER A 21 -52.29 34.65 -1.69
CA SER A 21 -52.12 34.47 -3.13
C SER A 21 -53.32 34.95 -3.95
N ALA A 22 -53.06 35.77 -4.98
CA ALA A 22 -54.09 36.21 -5.93
C ALA A 22 -54.64 35.05 -6.79
N TYR A 23 -53.82 34.02 -7.04
CA TYR A 23 -54.27 32.83 -7.77
C TYR A 23 -55.23 31.99 -6.93
N PHE A 24 -54.90 31.75 -5.65
CA PHE A 24 -55.77 30.97 -4.77
C PHE A 24 -57.08 31.71 -4.46
N SER A 25 -57.06 33.04 -4.30
CA SER A 25 -58.29 33.81 -4.06
C SER A 25 -59.29 33.74 -5.23
N SER A 26 -58.82 33.55 -6.46
CA SER A 26 -59.70 33.40 -7.64
C SER A 26 -60.16 31.96 -7.89
N GLN A 27 -59.32 30.95 -7.60
CA GLN A 27 -59.59 29.55 -7.98
C GLN A 27 -60.07 28.64 -6.84
N ALA A 28 -59.63 28.87 -5.58
CA ALA A 28 -59.71 27.84 -4.55
C ALA A 28 -61.13 27.49 -4.09
N MET A 29 -62.00 28.49 -3.85
CA MET A 29 -63.40 28.19 -3.47
C MET A 29 -64.19 27.53 -4.60
N ALA A 30 -63.95 27.92 -5.86
CA ALA A 30 -64.58 27.28 -7.02
C ALA A 30 -64.14 25.81 -7.12
N ALA A 31 -62.84 25.54 -6.95
CA ALA A 31 -62.30 24.18 -6.95
C ALA A 31 -62.94 23.31 -5.85
N VAL A 32 -63.02 23.79 -4.60
CA VAL A 32 -63.67 23.06 -3.50
C VAL A 32 -65.16 22.83 -3.76
N ALA A 33 -65.90 23.87 -4.18
CA ALA A 33 -67.33 23.78 -4.42
C ALA A 33 -67.68 22.78 -5.53
N PHE A 34 -67.03 22.85 -6.70
CA PHE A 34 -67.29 21.96 -7.82
C PHE A 34 -66.67 20.55 -7.65
N CYS A 35 -65.67 20.39 -6.78
CA CYS A 35 -65.15 19.08 -6.40
C CYS A 35 -66.02 18.35 -5.36
N SER A 36 -66.92 19.06 -4.66
CA SER A 36 -67.78 18.46 -3.63
C SER A 36 -68.61 17.28 -4.14
N ALA A 37 -69.08 16.43 -3.22
CA ALA A 37 -69.87 15.24 -3.55
C ALA A 37 -71.10 15.55 -4.42
N SER A 38 -71.71 16.74 -4.24
CA SER A 38 -72.90 17.20 -4.97
C SER A 38 -72.67 17.48 -6.46
N TYR A 39 -71.46 17.90 -6.85
CA TYR A 39 -71.15 18.24 -8.25
C TYR A 39 -70.24 17.22 -8.92
N GLY A 40 -69.29 16.62 -8.18
CA GLY A 40 -68.43 15.55 -8.69
C GLY A 40 -67.65 15.92 -9.95
N ASN A 41 -67.22 17.17 -10.13
CA ASN A 41 -66.45 17.56 -11.30
C ASN A 41 -64.98 17.14 -11.12
N LEU A 42 -64.55 16.11 -11.87
CA LEU A 42 -63.18 15.60 -11.81
C LEU A 42 -62.15 16.71 -12.02
N THR A 43 -62.31 17.58 -13.02
CA THR A 43 -61.37 18.68 -13.32
C THR A 43 -61.29 19.68 -12.18
N ALA A 44 -62.39 19.94 -11.45
CA ALA A 44 -62.36 20.76 -10.24
C ALA A 44 -61.57 20.08 -9.11
N CYS A 45 -61.70 18.76 -8.96
CA CYS A 45 -60.86 17.99 -8.02
C CYS A 45 -59.38 17.93 -8.45
N GLN A 46 -59.10 17.90 -9.75
CA GLN A 46 -57.73 18.03 -10.28
C GLN A 46 -57.12 19.40 -9.93
N LEU A 47 -57.89 20.48 -10.11
CA LEU A 47 -57.50 21.83 -9.72
C LEU A 47 -57.26 21.93 -8.20
N LEU A 48 -58.14 21.35 -7.38
CA LEU A 48 -57.95 21.31 -5.92
C LEU A 48 -56.67 20.57 -5.51
N ALA A 49 -56.37 19.43 -6.14
CA ALA A 49 -55.12 18.70 -5.91
C ALA A 49 -53.87 19.49 -6.37
N ASN A 50 -53.98 20.28 -7.44
CA ASN A 50 -52.91 21.17 -7.87
C ASN A 50 -52.67 22.30 -6.86
N LEU A 51 -53.74 22.92 -6.35
CA LEU A 51 -53.67 23.95 -5.30
C LEU A 51 -53.05 23.40 -4.01
N CYS A 52 -53.43 22.18 -3.58
CA CYS A 52 -52.77 21.51 -2.45
C CYS A 52 -51.27 21.26 -2.72
N THR A 53 -50.90 20.85 -3.93
CA THR A 53 -49.50 20.62 -4.30
C THR A 53 -48.68 21.93 -4.27
N LEU A 54 -49.24 23.04 -4.77
CA LEU A 54 -48.62 24.38 -4.70
C LEU A 54 -48.50 24.91 -3.25
N GLN A 55 -49.40 24.51 -2.34
CA GLN A 55 -49.27 24.69 -0.88
C GLN A 55 -48.26 23.73 -0.22
N LEU A 56 -47.36 23.10 -0.99
CA LEU A 56 -46.35 22.14 -0.52
C LEU A 56 -46.94 20.95 0.25
N GLN A 57 -48.18 20.57 -0.07
CA GLN A 57 -48.91 19.48 0.60
C GLN A 57 -49.13 19.70 2.11
N ARG A 58 -49.08 20.95 2.59
CA ARG A 58 -49.26 21.31 4.00
C ARG A 58 -50.70 21.12 4.49
N LEU A 59 -50.86 20.35 5.57
CA LEU A 59 -52.07 20.32 6.38
C LEU A 59 -52.00 21.42 7.44
N VAL A 60 -52.94 22.36 7.44
CA VAL A 60 -53.06 23.39 8.48
C VAL A 60 -54.13 22.97 9.50
N ASN A 61 -53.84 23.18 10.79
CA ASN A 61 -54.59 22.61 11.91
C ASN A 61 -56.05 23.12 12.01
N GLN A 62 -56.97 22.27 12.49
CA GLN A 62 -58.42 22.36 12.25
C GLN A 62 -59.20 23.47 12.99
N ASN A 63 -58.54 24.33 13.78
CA ASN A 63 -59.21 25.34 14.62
C ASN A 63 -59.66 26.61 13.87
N VAL A 64 -59.70 26.61 12.54
CA VAL A 64 -60.09 27.76 11.70
C VAL A 64 -61.18 27.32 10.71
N ARG A 65 -62.24 28.12 10.55
CA ARG A 65 -63.44 27.86 9.72
C ARG A 65 -63.20 27.73 8.20
N SER A 66 -61.95 27.56 7.75
CA SER A 66 -61.59 27.25 6.36
C SER A 66 -60.20 26.60 6.38
N GLY A 67 -60.11 25.33 5.97
CA GLY A 67 -58.86 24.58 5.92
C GLY A 67 -57.93 25.03 4.80
N SER A 68 -56.69 24.49 4.80
CA SER A 68 -55.82 24.56 3.64
C SER A 68 -56.41 23.77 2.47
N ALA A 69 -55.98 24.00 1.23
CA ALA A 69 -56.49 23.27 0.07
C ALA A 69 -56.29 21.74 0.22
N CYS A 70 -55.24 21.32 0.93
CA CYS A 70 -55.00 19.92 1.29
C CYS A 70 -55.97 19.38 2.35
N ALA A 71 -56.31 20.18 3.36
CA ALA A 71 -57.29 19.78 4.36
C ALA A 71 -58.69 19.63 3.75
N GLU A 72 -59.10 20.55 2.87
CA GLU A 72 -60.36 20.44 2.13
C GLU A 72 -60.35 19.27 1.14
N PHE A 73 -59.20 18.98 0.51
CA PHE A 73 -59.04 17.80 -0.34
C PHE A 73 -59.28 16.50 0.43
N ILE A 74 -58.62 16.33 1.60
CA ILE A 74 -58.75 15.14 2.45
C ILE A 74 -60.18 15.02 3.04
N ASN A 75 -60.80 16.15 3.38
CA ASN A 75 -62.20 16.21 3.81
C ASN A 75 -63.15 15.70 2.70
N LEU A 76 -62.97 16.16 1.47
CA LEU A 76 -63.76 15.67 0.32
C LEU A 76 -63.42 14.22 -0.06
N GLU A 77 -62.22 13.73 0.26
CA GLU A 77 -61.81 12.34 0.06
C GLU A 77 -62.50 11.39 1.04
N SER A 78 -62.57 11.75 2.33
CA SER A 78 -63.26 10.94 3.35
C SER A 78 -64.77 10.82 3.13
N GLN A 79 -65.36 11.74 2.37
CA GLN A 79 -66.78 11.72 1.96
C GLN A 79 -67.07 10.77 0.78
N ARG A 80 -66.05 10.17 0.13
CA ARG A 80 -66.24 9.23 -0.98
C ARG A 80 -66.37 7.80 -0.48
N THR A 81 -67.52 7.17 -0.74
CA THR A 81 -67.86 5.80 -0.27
C THR A 81 -67.27 4.68 -1.13
N SER A 82 -66.65 4.99 -2.25
CA SER A 82 -66.02 4.02 -3.15
C SER A 82 -64.62 4.46 -3.55
N SER A 83 -63.72 3.50 -3.68
CA SER A 83 -62.37 3.66 -4.19
C SER A 83 -62.20 2.91 -5.52
N ARG A 84 -61.18 3.27 -6.30
CA ARG A 84 -60.90 2.63 -7.58
C ARG A 84 -60.45 1.18 -7.33
N PRO A 85 -60.98 0.17 -8.06
CA PRO A 85 -60.56 -1.22 -7.91
C PRO A 85 -59.03 -1.37 -7.99
N GLY A 86 -58.45 -2.02 -6.99
CA GLY A 86 -57.00 -2.21 -6.84
C GLY A 86 -56.25 -1.09 -6.08
N PHE A 87 -56.89 0.05 -5.76
CA PHE A 87 -56.24 1.18 -5.10
C PHE A 87 -57.11 1.76 -3.97
N ALA A 88 -56.94 1.25 -2.75
CA ALA A 88 -57.75 1.66 -1.59
C ALA A 88 -57.68 3.17 -1.30
N SER A 89 -56.51 3.78 -1.47
CA SER A 89 -56.28 5.23 -1.29
C SER A 89 -56.63 6.09 -2.52
N TRP A 90 -57.34 5.54 -3.52
CA TRP A 90 -57.80 6.29 -4.68
C TRP A 90 -59.33 6.41 -4.65
N ALA A 91 -59.83 7.47 -4.03
CA ALA A 91 -61.26 7.75 -4.01
C ALA A 91 -61.86 7.92 -5.41
N ALA A 92 -63.08 7.41 -5.60
CA ALA A 92 -63.79 7.50 -6.88
C ALA A 92 -64.07 8.95 -7.29
N ASN A 93 -63.90 9.23 -8.58
CA ASN A 93 -64.08 10.56 -9.18
C ASN A 93 -63.18 11.67 -8.59
N MET A 94 -62.05 11.29 -7.98
CA MET A 94 -61.01 12.19 -7.47
C MET A 94 -59.62 11.74 -7.96
N PRO A 95 -58.62 12.64 -8.00
CA PRO A 95 -57.23 12.23 -8.24
C PRO A 95 -56.64 11.55 -6.99
N TRP A 96 -55.74 10.60 -7.19
CA TRP A 96 -54.99 9.99 -6.08
C TRP A 96 -53.73 10.78 -5.76
N LEU A 97 -53.72 11.46 -4.61
CA LEU A 97 -52.66 12.40 -4.19
C LEU A 97 -51.73 11.85 -3.09
N TYR A 98 -52.28 11.19 -2.07
CA TYR A 98 -51.58 10.67 -0.89
C TYR A 98 -51.67 9.14 -0.80
N TYR A 99 -50.66 8.46 -0.26
CA TYR A 99 -50.71 7.02 0.04
C TYR A 99 -51.43 6.71 1.38
N GLY A 100 -52.47 7.50 1.71
CA GLY A 100 -52.93 7.81 3.08
C GLY A 100 -53.55 6.69 3.96
N SER A 101 -53.39 5.42 3.60
CA SER A 101 -53.86 4.27 4.41
C SER A 101 -52.78 3.22 4.68
N GLN A 102 -51.55 3.43 4.18
CA GLN A 102 -50.43 2.50 4.33
C GLN A 102 -49.21 3.25 4.89
N GLN A 103 -48.45 2.59 5.77
CA GLN A 103 -47.16 3.12 6.21
C GLN A 103 -46.22 3.25 5.01
N ALA A 104 -45.44 4.33 4.94
CA ALA A 104 -44.52 4.54 3.83
C ALA A 104 -43.46 3.43 3.71
N SER A 105 -43.11 2.78 4.83
CA SER A 105 -42.30 1.55 4.86
C SER A 105 -42.90 0.40 4.00
N LEU A 106 -44.22 0.22 4.00
CA LEU A 106 -44.90 -0.81 3.21
C LEU A 106 -44.96 -0.44 1.72
N VAL A 107 -45.20 0.83 1.39
CA VAL A 107 -45.18 1.33 0.00
C VAL A 107 -43.80 1.18 -0.63
N LEU A 108 -42.74 1.43 0.14
CA LEU A 108 -41.35 1.28 -0.29
C LEU A 108 -40.86 -0.18 -0.29
N ALA A 109 -41.61 -1.10 0.31
CA ALA A 109 -41.34 -2.55 0.33
C ALA A 109 -42.26 -3.35 -0.61
N ASP A 110 -43.08 -2.69 -1.44
CA ASP A 110 -43.95 -3.35 -2.40
C ASP A 110 -43.14 -4.13 -3.44
N THR A 111 -43.52 -5.38 -3.68
CA THR A 111 -42.88 -6.31 -4.62
C THR A 111 -43.68 -6.48 -5.92
N SER A 112 -44.75 -5.70 -6.12
CA SER A 112 -45.57 -5.70 -7.34
C SER A 112 -44.82 -5.39 -8.64
N LEU A 113 -43.60 -4.83 -8.55
CA LEU A 113 -42.71 -4.58 -9.67
C LEU A 113 -41.92 -5.85 -10.06
N THR A 114 -42.44 -6.61 -11.02
CA THR A 114 -41.81 -7.83 -11.55
C THR A 114 -40.85 -7.59 -12.71
N ALA A 115 -40.50 -6.33 -13.01
CA ALA A 115 -39.59 -5.98 -14.10
C ALA A 115 -38.12 -6.22 -13.70
N THR A 116 -37.40 -7.00 -14.49
CA THR A 116 -35.97 -7.29 -14.29
C THR A 116 -35.09 -6.28 -15.03
N TYR A 117 -34.19 -5.61 -14.31
CA TYR A 117 -33.29 -4.61 -14.88
C TYR A 117 -31.84 -5.13 -14.98
N ALA A 118 -31.33 -5.16 -16.20
CA ALA A 118 -29.93 -5.43 -16.49
C ALA A 118 -29.06 -4.17 -16.36
N SER A 119 -27.79 -4.34 -16.05
CA SER A 119 -26.82 -3.25 -15.98
C SER A 119 -26.74 -2.51 -17.32
N GLY A 120 -27.07 -1.21 -17.33
CA GLY A 120 -27.05 -0.37 -18.53
C GLY A 120 -28.32 -0.34 -19.37
N SER A 121 -29.39 -1.02 -18.95
CA SER A 121 -30.74 -0.83 -19.50
C SER A 121 -31.26 0.60 -19.28
N THR A 122 -32.27 1.04 -20.03
CA THR A 122 -32.87 2.37 -19.86
C THR A 122 -34.06 2.32 -18.90
N LEU A 123 -34.02 3.15 -17.85
CA LEU A 123 -35.11 3.34 -16.91
C LEU A 123 -36.16 4.29 -17.52
N ASN A 124 -37.24 3.73 -18.06
CA ASN A 124 -38.33 4.50 -18.66
C ASN A 124 -39.24 5.08 -17.56
N LEU A 125 -39.13 6.39 -17.32
CA LEU A 125 -39.96 7.12 -16.37
C LEU A 125 -40.96 8.02 -17.11
N TYR A 126 -42.24 7.92 -16.75
CA TYR A 126 -43.32 8.69 -17.37
C TYR A 126 -43.94 9.65 -16.37
N LEU A 127 -44.06 10.93 -16.76
CA LEU A 127 -44.68 11.99 -15.97
C LEU A 127 -46.10 12.23 -16.49
N GLY A 128 -47.11 12.15 -15.62
CA GLY A 128 -48.45 12.62 -15.97
C GLY A 128 -48.53 14.14 -15.80
N THR A 129 -48.64 14.89 -16.89
CA THR A 129 -48.67 16.36 -16.87
C THR A 129 -50.10 16.88 -16.75
N TYR A 130 -50.27 18.00 -16.05
CA TYR A 130 -51.56 18.64 -15.79
C TYR A 130 -51.42 20.15 -15.95
N SER A 131 -52.42 20.79 -16.57
CA SER A 131 -52.50 22.26 -16.59
C SER A 131 -52.76 22.80 -15.18
N LEU A 132 -52.43 24.08 -14.96
CA LEU A 132 -52.81 24.79 -13.73
C LEU A 132 -54.32 24.72 -13.47
N SER A 133 -55.15 24.76 -14.52
CA SER A 133 -56.62 24.61 -14.44
C SER A 133 -57.14 23.19 -14.16
N GLY A 134 -56.26 22.20 -13.96
CA GLY A 134 -56.64 20.82 -13.64
C GLY A 134 -56.93 19.91 -14.84
N GLN A 135 -56.73 20.37 -16.08
CA GLN A 135 -56.85 19.53 -17.27
C GLN A 135 -55.65 18.59 -17.37
N PHE A 136 -55.91 17.31 -17.67
CA PHE A 136 -54.84 16.33 -17.88
C PHE A 136 -54.26 16.49 -19.29
N GLN A 137 -52.95 16.67 -19.40
CA GLN A 137 -52.24 16.94 -20.66
C GLN A 137 -51.63 15.68 -21.31
N GLY A 138 -51.69 14.54 -20.62
CA GLY A 138 -51.12 13.27 -21.08
C GLY A 138 -49.98 12.78 -20.19
N PHE A 139 -49.32 11.71 -20.63
CA PHE A 139 -48.05 11.29 -20.04
C PHE A 139 -46.91 11.63 -20.99
N GLN A 140 -45.77 12.04 -20.44
CA GLN A 140 -44.57 12.42 -21.18
C GLN A 140 -43.38 11.61 -20.66
N ASN A 141 -42.54 11.10 -21.55
CA ASN A 141 -41.40 10.26 -21.15
C ASN A 141 -40.22 11.12 -20.69
N ALA A 142 -39.97 11.15 -19.38
CA ALA A 142 -38.91 11.94 -18.76
C ALA A 142 -37.50 11.58 -19.27
N SER A 143 -37.26 10.34 -19.70
CA SER A 143 -35.96 9.93 -20.24
C SER A 143 -35.71 10.41 -21.67
N ALA A 144 -36.77 10.78 -22.39
CA ALA A 144 -36.69 11.39 -23.72
C ALA A 144 -36.70 12.93 -23.64
N THR A 145 -37.61 13.50 -22.85
CA THR A 145 -37.80 14.97 -22.74
C THR A 145 -36.80 15.63 -21.76
N ASN A 146 -36.18 14.86 -20.87
CA ASN A 146 -35.28 15.34 -19.81
C ASN A 146 -35.93 16.42 -18.91
N GLN A 147 -37.25 16.43 -18.78
CA GLN A 147 -38.00 17.48 -18.06
C GLN A 147 -37.71 17.51 -16.55
N LEU A 148 -37.38 16.36 -15.94
CA LEU A 148 -36.98 16.31 -14.52
C LEU A 148 -35.68 17.07 -14.22
N GLN A 149 -34.82 17.26 -15.23
CA GLN A 149 -33.59 18.03 -15.12
C GLN A 149 -33.87 19.49 -15.46
N LEU A 150 -33.95 20.31 -14.42
CA LEU A 150 -33.98 21.78 -14.50
C LEU A 150 -32.71 22.33 -15.17
N CYS A 151 -31.59 21.67 -14.94
CA CYS A 151 -30.29 21.95 -15.55
C CYS A 151 -30.21 21.25 -16.91
N LYS A 152 -30.11 22.02 -18.01
CA LYS A 152 -29.94 21.44 -19.35
C LYS A 152 -28.46 21.32 -19.70
N ASP A 153 -28.09 20.17 -20.28
CA ASP A 153 -26.76 19.83 -20.79
C ASP A 153 -26.94 19.18 -22.18
N THR A 154 -25.88 18.60 -22.74
CA THR A 154 -25.95 17.72 -23.91
C THR A 154 -26.87 16.53 -23.65
N LEU A 155 -27.62 16.13 -24.67
CA LEU A 155 -28.60 15.03 -24.58
C LEU A 155 -27.97 13.73 -24.03
N ALA A 156 -26.74 13.42 -24.42
CA ALA A 156 -26.00 12.24 -23.95
C ALA A 156 -25.64 12.28 -22.46
N VAL A 157 -25.37 13.46 -21.89
CA VAL A 157 -25.13 13.64 -20.45
C VAL A 157 -26.44 13.55 -19.68
N MET A 158 -27.51 14.19 -20.17
CA MET A 158 -28.82 14.16 -19.52
C MET A 158 -29.43 12.74 -19.49
N GLN A 159 -29.34 12.00 -20.61
CA GLN A 159 -29.81 10.62 -20.71
C GLN A 159 -29.04 9.63 -19.83
N ALA A 160 -27.79 9.93 -19.45
CA ALA A 160 -27.00 9.07 -18.57
C ALA A 160 -27.66 8.86 -17.20
N ALA A 161 -28.46 9.82 -16.73
CA ALA A 161 -29.22 9.70 -15.48
C ALA A 161 -30.28 8.58 -15.52
N PHE A 162 -30.82 8.29 -16.71
CA PHE A 162 -31.81 7.23 -16.92
C PHE A 162 -31.15 5.90 -17.34
N ARG A 163 -29.81 5.83 -17.38
CA ARG A 163 -29.08 4.60 -17.60
C ARG A 163 -28.97 3.82 -16.29
N PHE A 164 -29.56 2.63 -16.27
CA PHE A 164 -29.66 1.83 -15.06
C PHE A 164 -28.28 1.35 -14.58
N GLY A 165 -28.02 1.54 -13.29
CA GLY A 165 -26.72 1.33 -12.63
C GLY A 165 -25.82 2.58 -12.56
N THR A 166 -26.03 3.61 -13.40
CA THR A 166 -25.18 4.83 -13.38
C THR A 166 -25.55 5.76 -12.23
N THR A 167 -24.64 5.95 -11.28
CA THR A 167 -24.80 6.98 -10.23
C THR A 167 -24.62 8.36 -10.86
N TYR A 168 -25.68 9.16 -10.84
CA TYR A 168 -25.74 10.47 -11.52
C TYR A 168 -25.83 11.62 -10.52
N LEU A 169 -25.16 12.72 -10.84
CA LEU A 169 -25.23 14.00 -10.14
C LEU A 169 -24.96 15.13 -11.14
N GLN A 170 -25.80 16.15 -11.12
CA GLN A 170 -25.72 17.35 -11.95
C GLN A 170 -26.10 18.58 -11.11
N GLU A 171 -25.31 19.66 -11.20
CA GLU A 171 -25.49 20.90 -10.43
C GLU A 171 -25.23 22.13 -11.33
N VAL A 172 -26.24 22.95 -11.65
CA VAL A 172 -26.11 24.06 -12.63
C VAL A 172 -27.11 25.22 -12.38
N ASN A 173 -26.82 26.40 -12.92
CA ASN A 173 -27.76 27.53 -13.05
C ASN A 173 -28.76 27.32 -14.24
N ILE A 174 -29.96 27.92 -14.18
CA ILE A 174 -31.16 27.48 -14.91
C ILE A 174 -31.51 28.34 -16.16
N PHE A 175 -31.97 27.70 -17.25
CA PHE A 175 -32.74 28.30 -18.37
C PHE A 175 -33.77 27.27 -18.92
N PHE A 176 -34.87 27.72 -19.56
CA PHE A 176 -36.07 26.87 -19.82
C PHE A 176 -36.62 26.95 -21.26
N TYR A 177 -37.02 25.80 -21.84
CA TYR A 177 -38.04 25.60 -22.90
C TYR A 177 -38.57 24.14 -22.84
N ASP A 178 -39.72 23.86 -23.47
CA ASP A 178 -40.48 22.59 -23.29
C ASP A 178 -41.28 22.18 -24.56
N GLU A 179 -41.38 20.89 -24.87
CA GLU A 179 -42.24 20.34 -25.96
C GLU A 179 -42.65 18.86 -25.69
N THR A 180 -43.48 18.26 -26.55
CA THR A 180 -44.55 17.32 -26.16
C THR A 180 -44.42 15.85 -26.59
N ASP A 181 -45.27 15.03 -25.95
CA ASP A 181 -46.03 13.88 -26.50
C ASP A 181 -45.44 12.45 -26.47
N GLY A 182 -46.34 11.45 -26.35
CA GLY A 182 -46.01 10.01 -26.49
C GLY A 182 -46.76 9.03 -25.56
N GLY A 183 -47.61 8.17 -26.13
CA GLY A 183 -48.50 7.22 -25.44
C GLY A 183 -47.86 6.11 -24.57
N ILE A 184 -48.72 5.37 -23.84
CA ILE A 184 -48.36 4.70 -22.57
C ILE A 184 -48.62 3.18 -22.54
N PRO A 185 -47.63 2.35 -22.17
CA PRO A 185 -47.83 0.99 -21.65
C PRO A 185 -48.03 0.98 -20.12
N LYS A 186 -48.60 -0.09 -19.55
CA LYS A 186 -48.98 -0.25 -18.12
C LYS A 186 -47.92 0.28 -17.13
N LEU A 187 -48.24 1.35 -16.39
CA LEU A 187 -47.34 2.05 -15.46
C LEU A 187 -47.54 1.62 -14.00
N LEU A 188 -46.45 1.63 -13.22
CA LEU A 188 -46.44 1.56 -11.76
C LEU A 188 -46.20 2.95 -11.16
N PRO A 189 -46.91 3.37 -10.09
CA PRO A 189 -46.71 4.70 -9.49
C PRO A 189 -45.39 4.79 -8.70
N VAL A 190 -44.64 5.87 -8.94
CA VAL A 190 -43.44 6.24 -8.18
C VAL A 190 -43.85 7.10 -6.98
N PRO A 191 -43.52 6.73 -5.72
CA PRO A 191 -43.75 7.59 -4.55
C PRO A 191 -42.81 8.80 -4.51
N VAL A 192 -43.34 9.94 -4.05
CA VAL A 192 -42.62 11.20 -3.91
C VAL A 192 -42.50 11.57 -2.42
N LEU A 193 -41.29 11.87 -1.97
CA LEU A 193 -40.98 12.35 -0.62
C LEU A 193 -40.67 13.85 -0.69
N ASN A 194 -41.68 14.68 -0.42
CA ASN A 194 -41.55 16.12 -0.32
C ASN A 194 -41.02 16.49 1.08
N THR A 195 -39.79 16.99 1.20
CA THR A 195 -39.15 17.30 2.49
C THR A 195 -39.77 18.54 3.17
N ALA A 196 -40.50 19.38 2.43
CA ALA A 196 -41.20 20.55 2.95
C ALA A 196 -42.64 20.27 3.42
N LEU A 197 -43.08 19.00 3.40
CA LEU A 197 -44.43 18.61 3.80
C LEU A 197 -44.59 18.74 5.32
N LEU A 198 -45.60 19.52 5.72
CA LEU A 198 -46.00 19.75 7.10
C LEU A 198 -47.34 19.08 7.39
N ASP A 199 -47.36 18.21 8.40
CA ASP A 199 -48.57 17.58 8.91
C ASP A 199 -49.41 18.54 9.77
N SER A 200 -50.66 18.15 10.08
CA SER A 200 -51.62 18.82 10.96
C SER A 200 -51.04 19.30 12.31
N THR A 201 -50.01 18.61 12.80
CA THR A 201 -49.23 18.94 14.01
C THR A 201 -48.19 20.06 13.82
N ASN A 202 -48.08 20.66 12.63
CA ASN A 202 -47.00 21.56 12.18
C ASN A 202 -45.59 20.93 12.27
N THR A 203 -45.48 19.60 12.14
CA THR A 203 -44.19 18.89 12.12
C THR A 203 -43.77 18.51 10.70
N LEU A 204 -42.47 18.60 10.41
CA LEU A 204 -41.87 18.14 9.15
C LEU A 204 -41.73 16.61 9.21
N VAL A 205 -42.78 15.89 8.80
CA VAL A 205 -42.83 14.42 8.89
C VAL A 205 -41.80 13.73 7.99
N ASN A 206 -41.50 14.33 6.83
CA ASN A 206 -40.61 13.77 5.82
C ASN A 206 -39.11 14.08 6.05
N THR A 207 -38.75 14.70 7.19
CA THR A 207 -37.35 14.88 7.62
C THR A 207 -36.98 13.98 8.81
N GLN A 208 -37.90 13.11 9.27
CA GLN A 208 -37.63 12.16 10.36
C GLN A 208 -36.76 10.99 9.87
N THR A 209 -35.92 10.44 10.74
CA THR A 209 -35.03 9.31 10.43
C THR A 209 -35.79 7.99 10.22
N SER A 210 -36.94 7.80 10.88
CA SER A 210 -37.81 6.65 10.65
C SER A 210 -38.72 6.90 9.45
N ASN A 211 -38.73 5.95 8.50
CA ASN A 211 -39.62 5.98 7.34
C ASN A 211 -41.06 5.53 7.65
N THR A 212 -41.38 5.13 8.89
CA THR A 212 -42.73 4.72 9.28
C THR A 212 -43.74 5.86 9.22
N ASN A 213 -43.29 7.07 9.53
CA ASN A 213 -44.13 8.27 9.71
C ASN A 213 -44.13 9.18 8.47
N TRP A 214 -43.38 8.84 7.42
CA TRP A 214 -43.32 9.64 6.21
C TRP A 214 -44.67 9.66 5.49
N GLN A 215 -45.07 10.83 5.01
CA GLN A 215 -46.23 11.01 4.16
C GLN A 215 -45.76 11.11 2.70
N LEU A 216 -45.90 10.00 1.97
CA LEU A 216 -45.60 9.93 0.55
C LEU A 216 -46.74 10.54 -0.27
N THR A 217 -46.38 11.24 -1.36
CA THR A 217 -47.34 11.87 -2.27
C THR A 217 -47.06 11.46 -3.73
N ARG A 218 -47.94 11.86 -4.65
CA ARG A 218 -47.84 11.52 -6.09
C ARG A 218 -47.70 12.73 -7.02
N ARG A 219 -47.75 13.95 -6.48
CA ARG A 219 -47.62 15.20 -7.26
C ARG A 219 -46.51 16.07 -6.72
N PHE A 220 -45.88 16.79 -7.64
CA PHE A 220 -44.85 17.77 -7.39
C PHE A 220 -44.87 18.78 -8.54
N PHE A 221 -44.14 19.88 -8.37
CA PHE A 221 -43.87 20.85 -9.42
C PHE A 221 -42.36 21.15 -9.42
N LEU A 222 -41.82 21.62 -10.54
CA LEU A 222 -40.40 21.97 -10.65
C LEU A 222 -40.16 23.45 -10.36
N VAL A 223 -41.07 24.31 -10.85
CA VAL A 223 -41.07 25.76 -10.62
C VAL A 223 -42.51 26.23 -10.46
N ASP A 224 -42.74 27.13 -9.52
CA ASP A 224 -43.99 27.85 -9.31
C ASP A 224 -43.69 29.36 -9.31
N ASN A 225 -44.28 30.06 -10.28
CA ASN A 225 -44.24 31.50 -10.45
C ASN A 225 -45.64 32.12 -10.44
N VAL A 226 -46.64 31.40 -9.90
CA VAL A 226 -48.06 31.79 -9.90
C VAL A 226 -48.61 31.89 -8.49
N ALA A 227 -48.32 30.92 -7.64
CA ALA A 227 -48.89 30.87 -6.30
C ALA A 227 -48.33 32.02 -5.45
N GLY A 228 -47.01 32.19 -5.42
CA GLY A 228 -46.31 33.25 -4.66
C GLY A 228 -46.52 34.70 -5.17
N LYS A 229 -47.42 34.94 -6.14
CA LYS A 229 -47.75 36.29 -6.63
C LYS A 229 -48.80 36.96 -5.75
N THR A 230 -48.48 38.19 -5.32
CA THR A 230 -49.42 39.10 -4.66
C THR A 230 -49.47 40.45 -5.37
N SER A 231 -50.40 41.31 -4.97
CA SER A 231 -50.49 42.68 -5.48
C SER A 231 -49.30 43.59 -5.12
N LEU A 232 -48.32 43.11 -4.32
CA LEU A 232 -47.22 43.93 -3.78
C LEU A 232 -45.84 43.25 -3.83
N THR A 233 -45.77 41.92 -3.87
CA THR A 233 -44.51 41.15 -3.90
C THR A 233 -44.64 39.89 -4.76
N ASP A 234 -43.59 39.62 -5.55
CA ASP A 234 -43.39 38.38 -6.29
C ASP A 234 -42.45 37.44 -5.52
N GLN A 235 -42.93 36.23 -5.26
CA GLN A 235 -42.14 35.10 -4.78
C GLN A 235 -42.21 33.95 -5.79
N VAL A 236 -41.05 33.44 -6.19
CA VAL A 236 -40.91 32.27 -7.07
C VAL A 236 -40.37 31.11 -6.27
N ARG A 237 -41.00 29.94 -6.38
CA ARG A 237 -40.59 28.70 -5.71
C ARG A 237 -40.05 27.72 -6.72
N TYR A 238 -39.04 26.94 -6.35
CA TYR A 238 -38.43 25.95 -7.24
C TYR A 238 -37.99 24.71 -6.47
N ALA A 239 -37.88 23.59 -7.17
CA ALA A 239 -37.23 22.39 -6.65
C ALA A 239 -35.71 22.63 -6.60
N GLN A 240 -35.16 22.76 -5.40
CA GLN A 240 -33.75 22.99 -5.14
C GLN A 240 -32.94 21.70 -5.32
N SER A 241 -33.46 20.56 -4.86
CA SER A 241 -32.83 19.26 -5.10
C SER A 241 -33.86 18.19 -5.39
N ILE A 242 -33.53 17.33 -6.35
CA ILE A 242 -34.32 16.16 -6.73
C ILE A 242 -33.39 14.95 -6.70
N GLN A 243 -33.74 13.94 -5.91
CA GLN A 243 -32.99 12.70 -5.80
C GLN A 243 -33.90 11.50 -6.10
N LEU A 244 -33.62 10.79 -7.18
CA LEU A 244 -34.20 9.47 -7.45
C LEU A 244 -33.35 8.41 -6.73
N THR A 245 -33.93 7.73 -5.74
CA THR A 245 -33.30 6.60 -5.05
C THR A 245 -33.84 5.29 -5.60
N ILE A 246 -32.94 4.36 -5.97
CA ILE A 246 -33.27 3.02 -6.45
C ILE A 246 -32.65 1.98 -5.50
N THR A 247 -33.44 0.99 -5.09
CA THR A 247 -33.05 -0.04 -4.13
C THR A 247 -33.33 -1.44 -4.71
N PRO A 248 -32.34 -2.35 -4.80
CA PRO A 248 -32.59 -3.74 -5.23
C PRO A 248 -33.38 -4.53 -4.18
N GLN A 249 -34.16 -5.53 -4.62
CA GLN A 249 -34.93 -6.37 -3.68
C GLN A 249 -34.05 -7.35 -2.88
N GLY A 250 -32.94 -7.81 -3.48
CA GLY A 250 -31.94 -8.63 -2.79
C GLY A 250 -31.07 -9.45 -3.74
N THR A 251 -30.21 -10.31 -3.19
CA THR A 251 -29.30 -11.19 -3.95
C THR A 251 -29.98 -12.45 -4.50
N THR A 252 -31.13 -12.84 -3.96
CA THR A 252 -31.89 -14.04 -4.36
C THR A 252 -32.86 -13.80 -5.51
N GLN A 253 -33.22 -12.54 -5.78
CA GLN A 253 -34.15 -12.14 -6.84
C GLN A 253 -33.45 -11.17 -7.80
N ALA A 254 -32.62 -11.74 -8.68
CA ALA A 254 -31.72 -11.00 -9.55
C ALA A 254 -32.46 -9.98 -10.42
N GLY A 255 -32.08 -8.71 -10.32
CA GLY A 255 -32.56 -7.63 -11.20
C GLY A 255 -33.91 -7.02 -10.81
N LEU A 256 -34.58 -7.51 -9.76
CA LEU A 256 -35.77 -6.86 -9.22
C LEU A 256 -35.40 -5.69 -8.30
N ILE A 257 -36.16 -4.59 -8.42
CA ILE A 257 -36.02 -3.39 -7.59
C ILE A 257 -37.31 -3.11 -6.84
N TYR A 258 -37.21 -2.49 -5.67
CA TYR A 258 -38.36 -1.86 -5.01
C TYR A 258 -38.80 -0.61 -5.80
N PRO A 259 -40.04 -0.12 -5.61
CA PRO A 259 -40.49 1.14 -6.19
C PRO A 259 -39.48 2.27 -5.94
N PRO A 260 -38.94 2.92 -6.98
CA PRO A 260 -38.00 4.02 -6.81
C PRO A 260 -38.63 5.15 -5.98
N LEU A 261 -37.84 5.82 -5.16
CA LEU A 261 -38.29 6.94 -4.34
C LEU A 261 -37.78 8.26 -4.91
N LEU A 262 -38.69 9.20 -5.21
CA LEU A 262 -38.34 10.54 -5.68
C LEU A 262 -38.38 11.52 -4.51
N THR A 263 -37.22 11.86 -3.93
CA THR A 263 -37.11 12.87 -2.88
C THR A 263 -36.95 14.25 -3.50
N ILE A 264 -37.75 15.23 -3.04
CA ILE A 264 -37.72 16.61 -3.54
C ILE A 264 -37.61 17.58 -2.37
N THR A 265 -36.65 18.51 -2.47
CA THR A 265 -36.51 19.67 -1.58
C THR A 265 -36.79 20.94 -2.36
N TYR A 266 -37.58 21.84 -1.80
CA TYR A 266 -37.94 23.12 -2.41
C TYR A 266 -37.13 24.27 -1.81
N ALA A 267 -37.08 25.40 -2.51
CA ALA A 267 -36.61 26.67 -1.99
C ALA A 267 -37.39 27.86 -2.58
N ASP A 268 -37.38 28.99 -1.88
CA ASP A 268 -38.07 30.22 -2.27
C ASP A 268 -37.08 31.32 -2.69
N LEU A 269 -37.41 32.03 -3.77
CA LEU A 269 -36.73 33.23 -4.26
C LEU A 269 -37.69 34.42 -4.13
N LYS A 270 -37.25 35.48 -3.44
CA LYS A 270 -38.01 36.75 -3.35
C LYS A 270 -37.48 37.72 -4.39
N ALA A 271 -38.37 38.29 -5.22
CA ALA A 271 -37.98 39.14 -6.34
C ALA A 271 -37.13 40.36 -5.89
N SER A 272 -37.45 40.94 -4.73
CA SER A 272 -36.74 42.08 -4.14
C SER A 272 -35.24 41.87 -3.86
N LYS A 273 -34.75 40.62 -3.88
CA LYS A 273 -33.33 40.28 -3.65
C LYS A 273 -32.55 40.03 -4.96
N TYR A 274 -33.23 39.82 -6.09
CA TYR A 274 -32.60 39.31 -7.33
C TYR A 274 -33.05 39.99 -8.63
N TYR A 275 -34.23 40.61 -8.70
CA TYR A 275 -34.67 41.34 -9.89
C TYR A 275 -33.98 42.72 -9.98
N GLY A 276 -33.57 43.11 -11.19
CA GLY A 276 -33.05 44.45 -11.49
C GLY A 276 -31.56 44.71 -11.19
N THR A 277 -30.86 43.81 -10.48
CA THR A 277 -29.46 44.01 -10.08
C THR A 277 -28.42 43.60 -11.12
N GLY A 278 -28.82 43.19 -12.33
CA GLY A 278 -27.90 42.71 -13.37
C GLY A 278 -27.09 41.47 -12.95
N ALA A 279 -27.56 40.74 -11.93
CA ALA A 279 -26.87 39.62 -11.30
C ALA A 279 -26.83 38.36 -12.19
N SER A 280 -26.03 38.44 -13.26
CA SER A 280 -25.43 37.25 -13.84
C SER A 280 -24.59 36.57 -12.74
N VAL A 281 -25.09 35.45 -12.21
CA VAL A 281 -24.44 34.69 -11.14
C VAL A 281 -23.18 34.01 -11.69
N LYS A 282 -22.10 34.80 -11.83
CA LYS A 282 -20.76 34.31 -12.16
C LYS A 282 -20.19 33.60 -10.95
N VAL A 283 -20.42 32.29 -10.89
CA VAL A 283 -19.85 31.42 -9.87
C VAL A 283 -18.33 31.35 -10.05
N LYS A 284 -17.57 31.93 -9.11
CA LYS A 284 -16.21 31.46 -8.81
C LYS A 284 -16.32 30.29 -7.82
N PRO A 285 -15.39 29.30 -7.83
CA PRO A 285 -15.72 27.96 -7.31
C PRO A 285 -15.86 27.81 -5.78
N HIS A 286 -15.67 28.87 -4.98
CA HIS A 286 -15.44 28.73 -3.53
C HIS A 286 -16.14 29.77 -2.61
N THR A 287 -17.21 30.46 -3.06
CA THR A 287 -18.02 31.30 -2.16
C THR A 287 -19.53 31.13 -2.35
N CYS A 288 -20.23 30.80 -1.26
CA CYS A 288 -21.65 30.48 -1.25
C CYS A 288 -22.54 31.74 -1.35
N LEU A 289 -22.90 32.15 -2.56
CA LEU A 289 -24.07 33.03 -2.78
C LEU A 289 -24.78 32.77 -4.14
N GLY A 290 -24.83 31.51 -4.58
CA GLY A 290 -25.53 31.07 -5.78
C GLY A 290 -26.92 30.47 -5.52
N ILE A 291 -27.73 30.37 -6.57
CA ILE A 291 -28.97 29.57 -6.59
C ILE A 291 -28.56 28.17 -7.04
N PHE A 292 -28.45 27.23 -6.09
CA PHE A 292 -28.02 25.87 -6.39
C PHE A 292 -29.24 24.99 -6.69
N VAL A 293 -29.26 24.39 -7.87
CA VAL A 293 -30.20 23.31 -8.25
C VAL A 293 -29.41 22.04 -8.49
N SER A 294 -29.85 20.92 -7.90
CA SER A 294 -29.23 19.61 -8.13
C SER A 294 -30.24 18.53 -8.53
N PHE A 295 -29.85 17.70 -9.50
CA PHE A 295 -30.54 16.46 -9.86
C PHE A 295 -29.59 15.29 -9.66
N SER A 296 -30.04 14.25 -8.96
CA SER A 296 -29.22 13.06 -8.67
C SER A 296 -29.99 11.75 -8.80
N VAL A 297 -29.29 10.69 -9.21
CA VAL A 297 -29.79 9.31 -9.23
C VAL A 297 -28.82 8.46 -8.41
N ALA A 298 -29.32 7.91 -7.32
CA ALA A 298 -28.52 7.20 -6.33
C ALA A 298 -29.04 5.78 -6.11
N TYR A 299 -28.14 4.80 -6.13
CA TYR A 299 -28.44 3.43 -5.78
C TYR A 299 -28.07 3.20 -4.32
N LYS A 300 -29.04 2.78 -3.50
CA LYS A 300 -28.84 2.54 -2.06
C LYS A 300 -29.20 1.09 -1.74
N GLN A 301 -28.51 0.52 -0.76
CA GLN A 301 -28.87 -0.80 -0.23
C GLN A 301 -29.89 -0.66 0.90
N THR A 302 -30.69 -1.70 1.12
CA THR A 302 -31.49 -1.84 2.34
C THR A 302 -30.57 -1.83 3.57
N SER A 303 -31.01 -1.13 4.62
CA SER A 303 -30.24 -0.95 5.87
C SER A 303 -29.76 -2.27 6.49
N SER A 304 -30.60 -3.32 6.45
CA SER A 304 -30.30 -4.65 6.97
C SER A 304 -29.13 -5.34 6.26
N THR A 305 -29.00 -5.22 4.94
CA THR A 305 -27.90 -5.86 4.20
C THR A 305 -26.58 -5.10 4.40
N SER A 306 -26.64 -3.77 4.48
CA SER A 306 -25.47 -2.93 4.78
C SER A 306 -24.95 -3.17 6.20
N SER A 307 -25.84 -3.34 7.19
CA SER A 307 -25.45 -3.66 8.56
C SER A 307 -24.82 -5.06 8.66
N GLN A 308 -25.42 -6.08 8.05
CA GLN A 308 -24.86 -7.45 8.01
C GLN A 308 -23.48 -7.48 7.35
N PHE A 309 -23.29 -6.75 6.25
CA PHE A 309 -21.99 -6.63 5.59
C PHE A 309 -20.92 -6.02 6.51
N THR A 310 -21.27 -4.93 7.20
CA THR A 310 -20.38 -4.25 8.16
C THR A 310 -20.06 -5.11 9.37
N GLU A 311 -21.04 -5.88 9.87
CA GLU A 311 -20.88 -6.82 10.98
C GLU A 311 -19.96 -7.99 10.61
N ASN A 312 -20.22 -8.66 9.48
CA ASN A 312 -19.38 -9.75 8.97
C ASN A 312 -17.92 -9.31 8.77
N LEU A 313 -17.71 -8.07 8.30
CA LEU A 313 -16.38 -7.50 8.13
C LEU A 313 -15.67 -7.26 9.47
N ARG A 314 -16.37 -6.75 10.48
CA ARG A 314 -15.83 -6.60 11.84
C ARG A 314 -15.46 -7.95 12.47
N ILE A 315 -16.28 -8.99 12.22
CA ILE A 315 -15.99 -10.36 12.66
C ILE A 315 -14.72 -10.89 11.97
N ALA A 316 -14.59 -10.74 10.65
CA ALA A 316 -13.41 -11.18 9.90
C ALA A 316 -12.13 -10.49 10.40
N MET A 317 -12.18 -9.17 10.62
CA MET A 317 -11.08 -8.40 11.23
C MET A 317 -10.71 -8.95 12.61
N GLY A 318 -11.70 -9.17 13.50
CA GLY A 318 -11.48 -9.68 14.85
C GLY A 318 -10.83 -11.08 14.87
N VAL A 319 -11.29 -11.98 14.00
CA VAL A 319 -10.74 -13.35 13.89
C VAL A 319 -9.30 -13.33 13.36
N LEU A 320 -9.02 -12.57 12.30
CA LEU A 320 -7.66 -12.47 11.76
C LEU A 320 -6.70 -11.75 12.71
N SER A 321 -7.16 -10.75 13.45
CA SER A 321 -6.38 -10.14 14.53
C SER A 321 -6.13 -11.11 15.69
N ALA A 322 -7.08 -11.97 16.08
CA ALA A 322 -6.86 -12.97 17.12
C ALA A 322 -5.79 -14.01 16.70
N VAL A 323 -5.85 -14.52 15.47
CA VAL A 323 -4.80 -15.38 14.90
C VAL A 323 -3.45 -14.65 14.83
N GLY A 324 -3.46 -13.38 14.41
CA GLY A 324 -2.28 -12.52 14.39
C GLY A 324 -1.67 -12.31 15.78
N PHE A 325 -2.49 -12.18 16.83
CA PHE A 325 -2.01 -12.07 18.21
C PHE A 325 -1.35 -13.38 18.69
N CYS A 326 -1.93 -14.54 18.40
CA CYS A 326 -1.28 -15.83 18.69
C CYS A 326 0.09 -15.95 17.99
N TYR A 327 0.19 -15.50 16.74
CA TYR A 327 1.46 -15.44 16.01
C TYR A 327 2.45 -14.43 16.63
N ALA A 328 1.98 -13.26 17.07
CA ALA A 328 2.83 -12.28 17.77
C ALA A 328 3.37 -12.82 19.12
N VAL A 329 2.55 -13.55 19.89
CA VAL A 329 2.99 -14.25 21.11
C VAL A 329 4.06 -15.30 20.78
N LEU A 330 3.86 -16.10 19.73
CA LEU A 330 4.83 -17.10 19.28
C LEU A 330 6.18 -16.45 18.90
N ARG A 331 6.17 -15.38 18.09
CA ARG A 331 7.39 -14.62 17.73
C ARG A 331 8.07 -14.01 18.95
N THR A 332 7.28 -13.50 19.91
CA THR A 332 7.81 -12.94 21.17
C THR A 332 8.50 -14.02 22.00
N TRP A 333 7.94 -15.24 22.04
CA TRP A 333 8.53 -16.38 22.75
C TRP A 333 9.85 -16.84 22.11
N PHE A 334 9.91 -16.96 20.77
CA PHE A 334 11.17 -17.25 20.09
C PHE A 334 12.22 -16.14 20.31
N TRP A 335 11.83 -14.87 20.22
CA TRP A 335 12.72 -13.75 20.54
C TRP A 335 13.25 -13.81 21.98
N ALA A 336 12.40 -14.14 22.96
CA ALA A 336 12.81 -14.26 24.37
C ALA A 336 13.86 -15.36 24.57
N ARG A 337 13.70 -16.51 23.89
CA ARG A 337 14.70 -17.59 23.87
C ARG A 337 16.01 -17.14 23.22
N ARG A 338 15.94 -16.53 22.02
CA ARG A 338 17.12 -15.97 21.30
C ARG A 338 17.85 -14.88 22.09
N ALA A 339 17.13 -14.12 22.94
CA ALA A 339 17.70 -13.10 23.83
C ALA A 339 18.21 -13.64 25.19
N GLY A 340 17.91 -14.90 25.53
CA GLY A 340 18.25 -15.50 26.83
C GLY A 340 17.48 -14.93 28.02
N VAL A 341 16.31 -14.35 27.79
CA VAL A 341 15.51 -13.67 28.84
C VAL A 341 14.52 -14.67 29.46
N LEU A 342 14.77 -15.06 30.72
CA LEU A 342 13.89 -15.96 31.49
C LEU A 342 12.84 -15.23 32.36
N SER A 343 12.96 -13.92 32.54
CA SER A 343 12.07 -13.12 33.39
C SER A 343 11.06 -12.30 32.58
N LEU A 344 9.89 -12.05 33.18
CA LEU A 344 8.91 -11.08 32.66
C LEU A 344 9.45 -9.66 32.87
N ASP A 345 10.13 -9.12 31.86
CA ASP A 345 10.70 -7.77 31.85
C ASP A 345 9.89 -6.81 30.97
N ALA A 346 10.00 -5.50 31.21
CA ALA A 346 9.34 -4.46 30.42
C ALA A 346 9.73 -4.53 28.93
N VAL A 347 10.97 -4.95 28.63
CA VAL A 347 11.43 -5.19 27.25
C VAL A 347 10.60 -6.27 26.56
N LEU A 348 10.26 -7.36 27.25
CA LEU A 348 9.43 -8.44 26.70
C LEU A 348 8.01 -7.96 26.37
N VAL A 349 7.43 -7.12 27.24
CA VAL A 349 6.12 -6.49 27.00
C VAL A 349 6.18 -5.55 25.79
N PHE A 350 7.23 -4.73 25.67
CA PHE A 350 7.42 -3.86 24.51
C PHE A 350 7.57 -4.67 23.20
N LYS A 351 8.30 -5.79 23.22
CA LYS A 351 8.40 -6.70 22.07
C LYS A 351 7.04 -7.31 21.70
N LEU A 352 6.25 -7.76 22.68
CA LEU A 352 4.90 -8.28 22.42
C LEU A 352 4.01 -7.23 21.75
N LEU A 353 4.05 -5.98 22.23
CA LEU A 353 3.28 -4.87 21.65
C LEU A 353 3.73 -4.56 20.21
N ALA A 354 5.04 -4.51 19.94
CA ALA A 354 5.57 -4.26 18.60
C ALA A 354 5.22 -5.38 17.60
N TYR A 355 5.40 -6.66 17.98
CA TYR A 355 5.00 -7.78 17.14
C TYR A 355 3.47 -7.86 16.96
N SER A 356 2.68 -7.48 17.97
CA SER A 356 1.22 -7.39 17.84
C SER A 356 0.80 -6.28 16.87
N ALA A 357 1.48 -5.12 16.90
CA ALA A 357 1.23 -4.04 15.95
C ALA A 357 1.48 -4.48 14.49
N SER A 358 2.60 -5.18 14.24
CA SER A 358 2.89 -5.80 12.94
C SER A 358 1.78 -6.76 12.50
N ALA A 359 1.37 -7.68 13.38
CA ALA A 359 0.36 -8.69 13.09
C ALA A 359 -1.03 -8.07 12.81
N PHE A 360 -1.45 -7.09 13.60
CA PHE A 360 -2.71 -6.36 13.40
C PHE A 360 -2.69 -5.53 12.12
N ALA A 361 -1.58 -4.85 11.79
CA ALA A 361 -1.44 -4.12 10.54
C ALA A 361 -1.61 -5.04 9.32
N ASN A 362 -0.96 -6.21 9.33
CA ASN A 362 -1.05 -7.19 8.25
C ASN A 362 -2.47 -7.79 8.17
N ALA A 363 -3.11 -8.11 9.30
CA ALA A 363 -4.49 -8.62 9.33
C ALA A 363 -5.50 -7.60 8.77
N PHE A 364 -5.37 -6.32 9.14
CA PHE A 364 -6.20 -5.25 8.61
C PHE A 364 -5.97 -5.06 7.11
N PHE A 365 -4.71 -5.03 6.65
CA PHE A 365 -4.37 -4.91 5.23
C PHE A 365 -5.00 -6.03 4.39
N ILE A 366 -4.83 -7.31 4.79
CA ILE A 366 -5.40 -8.46 4.08
C ILE A 366 -6.92 -8.37 3.99
N THR A 367 -7.59 -8.00 5.08
CA THR A 367 -9.05 -7.93 5.14
C THR A 367 -9.60 -6.77 4.31
N ILE A 368 -8.98 -5.58 4.41
CA ILE A 368 -9.29 -4.39 3.61
C ILE A 368 -9.10 -4.69 2.11
N PHE A 369 -7.99 -5.33 1.74
CA PHE A 369 -7.74 -5.73 0.36
C PHE A 369 -8.80 -6.73 -0.12
N GLY A 370 -9.03 -7.82 0.62
CA GLY A 370 -9.98 -8.86 0.24
C GLY A 370 -11.38 -8.32 0.02
N ILE A 371 -11.86 -7.43 0.91
CA ILE A 371 -13.21 -6.86 0.79
C ILE A 371 -13.32 -5.82 -0.33
N ALA A 372 -12.31 -4.96 -0.51
CA ALA A 372 -12.30 -3.95 -1.55
C ALA A 372 -12.17 -4.60 -2.94
N PHE A 373 -11.35 -5.64 -3.07
CA PHE A 373 -11.20 -6.42 -4.30
C PHE A 373 -12.45 -7.24 -4.62
N TYR A 374 -13.06 -7.91 -3.63
CA TYR A 374 -14.35 -8.59 -3.80
C TYR A 374 -15.43 -7.63 -4.31
N GLN A 375 -15.56 -6.46 -3.68
CA GLN A 375 -16.52 -5.43 -4.09
C GLN A 375 -16.22 -4.91 -5.52
N LEU A 376 -14.96 -4.64 -5.87
CA LEU A 376 -14.58 -4.22 -7.22
C LEU A 376 -14.98 -5.26 -8.28
N VAL A 377 -14.57 -6.52 -8.09
CA VAL A 377 -14.83 -7.61 -9.05
C VAL A 377 -16.32 -7.90 -9.15
N MET A 378 -17.01 -8.08 -8.02
CA MET A 378 -18.43 -8.42 -8.00
C MET A 378 -19.34 -7.24 -8.36
N TYR A 379 -18.88 -6.00 -8.31
CA TYR A 379 -19.63 -4.85 -8.81
C TYR A 379 -19.50 -4.68 -10.33
N LYS A 380 -18.26 -4.74 -10.85
CA LYS A 380 -18.00 -4.54 -12.29
C LYS A 380 -18.42 -5.74 -13.16
N ASN A 381 -18.55 -6.93 -12.58
CA ASN A 381 -18.98 -8.14 -13.29
C ASN A 381 -20.50 -8.45 -13.18
N GLN A 382 -21.34 -7.46 -12.86
CA GLN A 382 -22.80 -7.64 -12.79
C GLN A 382 -23.46 -7.52 -14.16
N GLY A 383 -23.83 -8.66 -14.75
CA GLY A 383 -24.77 -8.68 -15.89
C GLY A 383 -26.19 -8.27 -15.49
N ILE A 384 -26.62 -8.69 -14.30
CA ILE A 384 -27.90 -8.33 -13.68
C ILE A 384 -27.61 -7.63 -12.36
N PHE A 385 -28.29 -6.52 -12.09
CA PHE A 385 -28.07 -5.69 -10.90
C PHE A 385 -28.50 -6.42 -9.62
N MET A 386 -27.56 -6.60 -8.70
CA MET A 386 -27.75 -7.39 -7.47
C MET A 386 -27.02 -6.82 -6.24
N LEU A 387 -25.86 -6.17 -6.42
CA LEU A 387 -25.03 -5.66 -5.33
C LEU A 387 -24.73 -4.18 -5.56
N THR A 388 -25.16 -3.35 -4.60
CA THR A 388 -24.89 -1.91 -4.52
C THR A 388 -23.63 -1.62 -3.73
N LEU A 389 -23.00 -0.47 -3.98
CA LEU A 389 -21.83 -0.02 -3.21
C LEU A 389 -22.24 0.35 -1.77
N PRO A 390 -21.37 0.14 -0.76
CA PRO A 390 -21.54 0.71 0.57
C PRO A 390 -21.64 2.24 0.49
N SER A 391 -22.59 2.82 1.25
CA SER A 391 -22.84 4.27 1.26
C SER A 391 -21.94 5.06 2.22
N ASP A 392 -21.23 4.38 3.10
CA ASP A 392 -20.35 4.94 4.13
C ASP A 392 -18.99 4.24 4.08
N ASP A 393 -17.95 5.02 3.84
CA ASP A 393 -16.55 4.61 3.76
C ASP A 393 -15.72 5.05 4.97
N THR A 394 -16.31 5.78 5.93
CA THR A 394 -15.61 6.28 7.13
C THR A 394 -15.03 5.15 7.98
N PHE A 395 -15.73 4.01 8.05
CA PHE A 395 -15.22 2.81 8.73
C PHE A 395 -13.97 2.24 8.02
N LEU A 396 -13.94 2.29 6.69
CA LEU A 396 -12.82 1.74 5.91
C LEU A 396 -11.59 2.64 6.05
N LEU A 397 -11.82 3.97 6.05
CA LEU A 397 -10.78 4.95 6.30
C LEU A 397 -10.17 4.79 7.70
N SER A 398 -10.98 4.59 8.75
CA SER A 398 -10.44 4.44 10.11
C SER A 398 -9.55 3.20 10.24
N TYR A 399 -9.96 2.05 9.69
CA TYR A 399 -9.10 0.85 9.67
C TYR A 399 -7.87 0.99 8.76
N LEU A 400 -7.96 1.67 7.61
CA LEU A 400 -6.81 1.95 6.74
C LEU A 400 -5.78 2.85 7.43
N ALA A 401 -6.24 3.89 8.13
CA ALA A 401 -5.40 4.75 8.95
C ALA A 401 -4.77 3.96 10.12
N SER A 402 -5.54 3.14 10.85
CA SER A 402 -5.02 2.27 11.91
C SER A 402 -3.96 1.30 11.39
N ALA A 403 -4.19 0.64 10.25
CA ALA A 403 -3.22 -0.26 9.64
C ALA A 403 -1.92 0.46 9.28
N THR A 404 -2.02 1.68 8.72
CA THR A 404 -0.85 2.49 8.34
C THR A 404 -0.03 2.90 9.58
N VAL A 405 -0.68 3.34 10.66
CA VAL A 405 -0.01 3.71 11.93
C VAL A 405 0.65 2.50 12.60
N LEU A 406 -0.06 1.36 12.67
CA LEU A 406 0.49 0.13 13.23
C LEU A 406 1.67 -0.40 12.40
N LYS A 407 1.63 -0.27 11.07
CA LYS A 407 2.75 -0.64 10.19
C LYS A 407 3.93 0.34 10.30
N PHE A 408 3.68 1.62 10.58
CA PHE A 408 4.76 2.56 10.91
C PHE A 408 5.48 2.17 12.21
N ILE A 409 4.74 1.76 13.25
CA ILE A 409 5.32 1.26 14.50
C ILE A 409 6.17 -0.01 14.25
N ASP A 410 5.71 -0.93 13.39
CA ASP A 410 6.47 -2.09 12.94
C ASP A 410 7.79 -1.70 12.25
N LEU A 411 7.77 -0.72 11.33
CA LEU A 411 8.99 -0.21 10.70
C LEU A 411 9.95 0.44 11.70
N VAL A 412 9.46 1.25 12.64
CA VAL A 412 10.29 1.83 13.71
C VAL A 412 10.91 0.75 14.59
N HIS A 413 10.18 -0.33 14.87
CA HIS A 413 10.70 -1.48 15.62
C HIS A 413 11.77 -2.27 14.84
N ILE A 414 11.57 -2.51 13.55
CA ILE A 414 12.58 -3.13 12.66
C ILE A 414 13.83 -2.25 12.62
N PHE A 415 13.68 -0.95 12.39
CA PHE A 415 14.78 -0.01 12.34
C PHE A 415 15.57 0.05 13.65
N ALA A 416 14.88 0.10 14.79
CA ALA A 416 15.50 0.05 16.12
C ALA A 416 16.28 -1.26 16.33
N MET A 417 15.73 -2.42 15.92
CA MET A 417 16.45 -3.70 15.98
C MET A 417 17.74 -3.68 15.16
N GLN A 418 17.70 -3.12 13.95
CA GLN A 418 18.86 -3.02 13.05
C GLN A 418 19.93 -2.03 13.52
N CYS A 419 19.60 -1.10 14.42
CA CYS A 419 20.57 -0.24 15.12
C CYS A 419 21.18 -0.90 16.37
N THR A 420 20.68 -2.06 16.80
CA THR A 420 21.12 -2.76 18.04
C THR A 420 21.89 -4.05 17.79
N VAL A 421 22.35 -4.29 16.56
CA VAL A 421 23.09 -5.50 16.20
C VAL A 421 24.59 -5.30 16.43
N ASP A 422 25.20 -6.17 17.23
CA ASP A 422 26.65 -6.20 17.41
C ASP A 422 27.31 -7.01 16.27
N ILE A 423 28.35 -6.45 15.64
CA ILE A 423 29.07 -7.11 14.52
C ILE A 423 30.55 -7.23 14.89
N TYR A 424 31.09 -8.44 14.79
CA TYR A 424 32.48 -8.75 15.04
C TYR A 424 33.15 -9.23 13.75
N LEU A 425 34.25 -8.57 13.37
CA LEU A 425 35.08 -8.94 12.23
C LEU A 425 36.27 -9.76 12.73
N ILE A 426 36.36 -11.01 12.26
CA ILE A 426 37.37 -11.99 12.66
C ILE A 426 38.42 -12.06 11.56
N ASP A 427 39.62 -11.54 11.82
CA ASP A 427 40.74 -11.59 10.88
C ASP A 427 41.60 -12.82 11.14
N TRP A 428 41.69 -13.70 10.15
CA TRP A 428 42.42 -14.98 10.22
C TRP A 428 43.89 -14.86 9.78
N GLU A 429 44.30 -13.71 9.25
CA GLU A 429 45.66 -13.48 8.78
C GLU A 429 46.64 -13.48 9.96
N ARG A 430 47.83 -14.06 9.76
CA ARG A 430 48.84 -14.19 10.80
C ARG A 430 49.93 -13.13 10.62
N PRO A 431 50.42 -12.48 11.69
CA PRO A 431 51.53 -11.54 11.57
C PRO A 431 52.73 -12.26 10.94
N SER A 432 53.32 -11.64 9.91
CA SER A 432 54.50 -12.21 9.26
C SER A 432 55.64 -12.28 10.28
N GLN A 433 56.13 -13.49 10.54
CA GLN A 433 57.38 -13.65 11.28
C GLN A 433 58.47 -12.90 10.50
N PRO A 434 59.26 -12.02 11.14
CA PRO A 434 60.42 -11.44 10.49
C PRO A 434 61.34 -12.60 10.11
N SER A 435 61.50 -12.83 8.81
CA SER A 435 62.33 -13.90 8.30
C SER A 435 63.77 -13.68 8.78
N ALA A 436 64.21 -14.47 9.76
CA ALA A 436 65.62 -14.58 10.10
C ALA A 436 66.39 -14.83 8.81
N ALA A 437 67.41 -13.99 8.55
CA ALA A 437 67.96 -13.79 7.22
C ALA A 437 68.36 -15.12 6.56
N ALA A 438 67.53 -15.58 5.61
CA ALA A 438 67.81 -16.77 4.82
C ALA A 438 68.96 -16.45 3.87
N GLN A 439 70.19 -16.73 4.30
CA GLN A 439 71.34 -16.78 3.41
C GLN A 439 71.02 -17.79 2.31
N SER A 440 71.05 -17.32 1.07
CA SER A 440 70.77 -18.13 -0.11
C SER A 440 71.88 -19.16 -0.34
N THR A 441 71.72 -20.35 0.21
CA THR A 441 72.54 -21.53 -0.12
C THR A 441 71.70 -22.55 -0.88
N THR A 442 71.84 -22.51 -2.20
CA THR A 442 71.24 -23.47 -3.13
C THR A 442 71.78 -24.88 -2.84
N SER A 443 70.95 -25.77 -2.30
CA SER A 443 71.24 -27.21 -2.31
C SER A 443 69.97 -28.00 -2.59
N TYR A 444 70.02 -28.83 -3.64
CA TYR A 444 68.98 -29.81 -3.92
C TYR A 444 69.15 -30.98 -2.96
N PHE A 445 68.12 -31.33 -2.20
CA PHE A 445 68.14 -32.51 -1.35
C PHE A 445 66.99 -33.46 -1.73
N TYR A 446 67.35 -34.70 -2.07
CA TYR A 446 66.42 -35.79 -2.30
C TYR A 446 65.80 -36.28 -0.98
N PRO A 447 64.59 -36.88 -0.98
CA PRO A 447 63.99 -37.43 0.23
C PRO A 447 64.82 -38.59 0.81
N PRO A 448 64.84 -38.77 2.14
CA PRO A 448 65.69 -39.73 2.81
C PRO A 448 65.19 -41.18 2.70
N LYS A 449 66.12 -42.13 2.82
CA LYS A 449 65.82 -43.52 3.19
C LYS A 449 66.27 -43.74 4.63
N GLU A 450 65.44 -44.44 5.41
CA GLU A 450 65.77 -44.87 6.78
C GLU A 450 66.95 -45.83 6.79
N HIS A 451 67.79 -45.76 7.84
CA HIS A 451 68.44 -46.96 8.39
C HIS A 451 68.90 -46.75 9.85
N LEU A 452 68.25 -47.50 10.73
CA LEU A 452 68.67 -48.13 11.99
C LEU A 452 70.03 -47.78 12.67
N GLU A 453 69.89 -47.43 13.95
CA GLU A 453 70.67 -47.90 15.13
C GLU A 453 72.08 -47.40 15.53
N LYS A 454 72.23 -47.43 16.88
CA LYS A 454 73.42 -47.33 17.76
C LYS A 454 74.07 -45.96 17.94
N GLY A 455 74.24 -45.60 19.21
CA GLY A 455 74.91 -44.37 19.63
C GLY A 455 76.21 -44.64 20.38
N ASP A 456 76.83 -43.59 20.91
CA ASP A 456 77.72 -43.71 22.07
C ASP A 456 77.86 -42.37 22.83
N LEU A 457 78.56 -42.42 23.96
CA LEU A 457 78.55 -41.45 25.06
C LEU A 457 79.60 -40.30 25.00
N LEU A 458 79.37 -39.31 25.88
CA LEU A 458 80.33 -38.48 26.65
C LEU A 458 80.90 -37.14 26.10
N SER A 459 81.18 -36.26 27.09
CA SER A 459 81.88 -34.96 27.07
C SER A 459 81.06 -33.74 26.57
N GLY A 460 80.75 -32.69 27.35
CA GLY A 460 81.07 -32.42 28.76
C GLY A 460 82.12 -31.31 28.97
N ARG A 461 81.76 -30.04 28.73
CA ARG A 461 82.49 -28.86 29.24
C ARG A 461 81.68 -27.55 29.21
N LEU A 462 81.43 -27.00 30.39
CA LEU A 462 81.44 -25.56 30.73
C LEU A 462 82.87 -25.21 31.22
N PRO A 463 83.31 -23.94 31.41
CA PRO A 463 82.56 -22.69 31.60
C PRO A 463 82.91 -21.63 30.50
N ASP A 464 82.78 -20.30 30.61
CA ASP A 464 82.55 -19.40 31.75
C ASP A 464 81.84 -18.07 31.36
N VAL A 465 81.77 -17.12 32.30
CA VAL A 465 80.98 -15.87 32.29
C VAL A 465 81.77 -14.64 31.83
N GLU A 466 81.12 -13.70 31.12
CA GLU A 466 81.39 -12.27 31.33
C GLU A 466 80.09 -11.43 31.26
N ILE A 467 79.83 -10.65 32.31
CA ILE A 467 78.66 -9.77 32.42
C ILE A 467 79.11 -8.35 32.09
N GLN A 468 78.61 -7.78 30.99
CA GLN A 468 78.74 -6.35 30.70
C GLN A 468 77.38 -5.64 30.81
N LYS A 469 77.44 -4.48 31.48
CA LYS A 469 76.32 -3.61 31.86
C LYS A 469 75.81 -2.82 30.64
N PRO A 470 74.49 -2.60 30.48
CA PRO A 470 73.98 -1.89 29.32
C PRO A 470 74.37 -0.40 29.35
N THR A 471 75.01 0.06 28.27
CA THR A 471 75.31 1.49 28.06
C THR A 471 74.21 2.11 27.22
N ASN A 472 73.52 3.10 27.78
CA ASN A 472 72.42 3.81 27.10
C ASN A 472 72.94 4.69 25.96
N THR A 473 72.48 4.45 24.74
CA THR A 473 72.37 5.45 23.66
C THR A 473 71.05 5.22 22.89
N PRO A 474 70.48 6.27 22.28
CA PRO A 474 69.01 6.39 22.24
C PRO A 474 68.34 5.53 21.17
N VAL A 475 67.18 5.00 21.56
CA VAL A 475 66.20 4.39 20.67
C VAL A 475 65.73 5.43 19.65
N SER A 476 66.08 5.24 18.38
CA SER A 476 65.27 5.78 17.29
C SER A 476 64.03 4.91 17.15
N ASN A 477 62.86 5.43 17.55
CA ASN A 477 61.57 4.76 17.42
C ASN A 477 61.12 4.72 15.94
N GLY A 478 61.83 3.95 15.12
CA GLY A 478 61.29 3.43 13.87
C GLY A 478 60.30 2.32 14.22
N VAL A 479 59.01 2.55 14.01
CA VAL A 479 57.95 1.56 14.27
C VAL A 479 58.19 0.33 13.40
N SER A 480 58.72 -0.73 14.01
CA SER A 480 58.89 -2.05 13.41
C SER A 480 57.55 -2.75 13.28
N GLY A 481 56.79 -2.35 12.26
CA GLY A 481 55.44 -2.86 11.98
C GLY A 481 55.42 -4.34 11.61
N THR A 482 55.39 -5.20 12.62
CA THR A 482 55.10 -6.65 12.52
C THR A 482 53.60 -6.97 12.69
N GLY A 483 52.74 -5.95 12.59
CA GLY A 483 51.29 -6.08 12.65
C GLY A 483 50.66 -6.53 11.33
N VAL A 484 49.54 -7.24 11.44
CA VAL A 484 48.66 -7.55 10.31
C VAL A 484 48.02 -6.25 9.80
N PRO A 485 47.95 -5.99 8.48
CA PRO A 485 47.47 -4.72 7.97
C PRO A 485 45.93 -4.65 7.98
N ILE A 486 45.39 -3.56 8.52
CA ILE A 486 43.95 -3.40 8.84
C ILE A 486 43.03 -3.15 7.63
N TRP A 487 43.59 -2.99 6.42
CA TRP A 487 42.83 -2.57 5.23
C TRP A 487 41.70 -3.54 4.86
N ARG A 488 41.90 -4.85 5.09
CA ARG A 488 40.92 -5.89 4.83
C ARG A 488 39.67 -5.71 5.69
N THR A 489 39.85 -5.40 6.97
CA THR A 489 38.76 -5.14 7.93
C THR A 489 37.97 -3.88 7.56
N VAL A 490 38.66 -2.81 7.16
CA VAL A 490 38.01 -1.57 6.72
C VAL A 490 37.22 -1.78 5.41
N LEU A 491 37.74 -2.59 4.48
CA LEU A 491 37.04 -2.92 3.25
C LEU A 491 35.72 -3.67 3.54
N VAL A 492 35.75 -4.72 4.38
CA VAL A 492 34.54 -5.47 4.75
C VAL A 492 33.54 -4.59 5.50
N ALA A 493 33.99 -3.70 6.38
CA ALA A 493 33.12 -2.77 7.09
C ALA A 493 32.42 -1.77 6.13
N ASN A 494 33.14 -1.23 5.15
CA ASN A 494 32.58 -0.32 4.15
C ASN A 494 31.54 -1.04 3.27
N GLU A 495 31.87 -2.22 2.75
CA GLU A 495 30.97 -3.01 1.89
C GLU A 495 29.72 -3.49 2.67
N TRP A 496 29.87 -3.79 3.97
CA TRP A 496 28.72 -4.05 4.85
C TRP A 496 27.80 -2.82 4.96
N ASN A 497 28.36 -1.61 5.10
CA ASN A 497 27.57 -0.38 5.14
C ASN A 497 26.79 -0.15 3.83
N GLU A 498 27.43 -0.37 2.67
CA GLU A 498 26.76 -0.23 1.36
C GLU A 498 25.54 -1.14 1.21
N ILE A 499 25.59 -2.39 1.70
CA ILE A 499 24.46 -3.34 1.57
C ILE A 499 23.30 -3.13 2.57
N GLN A 500 23.47 -2.37 3.67
CA GLN A 500 22.43 -2.28 4.73
C GLN A 500 21.08 -1.77 4.20
N ALA A 501 21.13 -0.75 3.35
CA ALA A 501 19.95 -0.07 2.81
C ALA A 501 19.50 -0.61 1.44
N CYS A 502 20.21 -1.57 0.83
CA CYS A 502 19.79 -2.14 -0.44
C CYS A 502 18.49 -2.96 -0.27
N ARG A 503 17.49 -2.63 -1.09
CA ARG A 503 16.16 -3.24 -1.15
C ARG A 503 16.06 -4.20 -2.34
N LYS A 504 15.11 -5.14 -2.28
CA LYS A 504 14.79 -6.04 -3.41
C LYS A 504 13.93 -5.35 -4.47
N THR A 505 13.07 -4.42 -4.05
CA THR A 505 12.28 -3.56 -4.94
C THR A 505 12.95 -2.20 -5.11
N TYR A 506 12.55 -1.44 -6.14
CA TYR A 506 13.02 -0.08 -6.39
C TYR A 506 11.87 0.91 -6.20
N PRO A 507 11.60 1.43 -4.99
CA PRO A 507 10.35 2.14 -4.68
C PRO A 507 10.05 3.34 -5.59
N THR A 508 11.09 4.09 -5.99
CA THR A 508 10.97 5.19 -6.95
C THR A 508 10.46 4.72 -8.31
N PHE A 509 10.91 3.56 -8.79
CA PHE A 509 10.44 2.93 -10.02
C PHE A 509 9.03 2.39 -9.86
N THR A 510 8.75 1.66 -8.76
CA THR A 510 7.41 1.13 -8.47
C THR A 510 6.36 2.25 -8.44
N ILE A 511 6.61 3.35 -7.71
CA ILE A 511 5.70 4.50 -7.60
C ILE A 511 5.53 5.19 -8.96
N PHE A 512 6.60 5.39 -9.72
CA PHE A 512 6.54 5.99 -11.05
C PHE A 512 5.69 5.16 -12.03
N VAL A 513 5.94 3.84 -12.10
CA VAL A 513 5.18 2.94 -12.97
C VAL A 513 3.74 2.79 -12.49
N ALA A 514 3.49 2.73 -11.18
CA ALA A 514 2.14 2.72 -10.63
C ALA A 514 1.34 3.98 -11.00
N MET A 515 1.96 5.17 -10.94
CA MET A 515 1.31 6.41 -11.39
C MET A 515 1.03 6.42 -12.90
N LEU A 516 1.94 5.88 -13.73
CA LEU A 516 1.71 5.73 -15.17
C LEU A 516 0.53 4.79 -15.44
N ILE A 517 0.48 3.63 -14.78
CA ILE A 517 -0.59 2.64 -14.94
C ILE A 517 -1.94 3.16 -14.44
N LEU A 518 -1.98 3.80 -13.27
CA LEU A 518 -3.23 4.30 -12.70
C LEU A 518 -3.76 5.52 -13.45
N GLY A 519 -2.92 6.54 -13.68
CA GLY A 519 -3.34 7.82 -14.27
C GLY A 519 -3.21 7.92 -15.79
N VAL A 520 -2.08 7.50 -16.38
CA VAL A 520 -1.82 7.70 -17.82
C VAL A 520 -2.52 6.65 -18.69
N ILE A 521 -2.51 5.37 -18.28
CA ILE A 521 -3.34 4.33 -18.91
C ILE A 521 -4.82 4.50 -18.54
N GLY A 522 -5.11 5.21 -17.45
CA GLY A 522 -6.47 5.49 -16.99
C GLY A 522 -7.13 4.30 -16.29
N ILE A 523 -6.37 3.38 -15.70
CA ILE A 523 -6.93 2.29 -14.89
C ILE A 523 -7.73 2.86 -13.69
N GLU A 524 -7.41 4.06 -13.19
CA GLU A 524 -8.22 4.70 -12.15
C GLU A 524 -9.68 4.97 -12.58
N ASN A 525 -9.98 5.07 -13.88
CA ASN A 525 -11.34 5.24 -14.39
C ASN A 525 -12.22 4.00 -14.15
N ILE A 526 -11.60 2.83 -13.94
CA ILE A 526 -12.28 1.62 -13.47
C ILE A 526 -12.82 1.82 -12.03
N ALA A 527 -12.28 2.74 -11.23
CA ALA A 527 -12.84 3.08 -9.92
C ALA A 527 -14.18 3.85 -9.96
N SER A 528 -14.66 4.27 -11.13
CA SER A 528 -15.98 4.91 -11.30
C SER A 528 -17.12 4.13 -10.61
N ARG A 529 -18.12 4.85 -10.10
CA ARG A 529 -19.37 4.27 -9.57
C ARG A 529 -20.28 3.69 -10.65
N ASP A 530 -19.96 3.85 -11.94
CA ASP A 530 -20.63 3.14 -13.02
C ASP A 530 -20.33 1.63 -12.96
N PRO A 531 -21.24 0.74 -13.37
CA PRO A 531 -20.94 -0.69 -13.46
C PRO A 531 -20.05 -1.03 -14.68
N PHE A 532 -19.92 -0.13 -15.65
CA PHE A 532 -19.10 -0.33 -16.85
C PHE A 532 -17.60 -0.13 -16.57
N VAL A 533 -16.79 -0.83 -17.34
CA VAL A 533 -15.33 -0.66 -17.37
C VAL A 533 -14.98 0.20 -18.60
N SER A 534 -14.33 1.34 -18.36
CA SER A 534 -13.71 2.16 -19.40
C SER A 534 -12.37 2.66 -18.89
N LEU A 535 -11.34 2.60 -19.74
CA LEU A 535 -10.01 3.15 -19.43
C LEU A 535 -9.90 4.62 -19.83
N SER A 536 -10.64 5.03 -20.88
CA SER A 536 -10.69 6.42 -21.34
C SER A 536 -11.95 7.13 -20.87
N THR A 537 -11.79 8.41 -20.49
CA THR A 537 -12.90 9.34 -20.28
C THR A 537 -13.22 10.05 -21.60
N ASN A 538 -14.51 10.20 -21.90
CA ASN A 538 -14.96 10.99 -23.04
C ASN A 538 -15.55 12.30 -22.51
N PRO A 539 -15.08 13.49 -22.95
CA PRO A 539 -15.59 14.76 -22.44
C PRO A 539 -17.04 15.05 -22.89
N LEU A 540 -17.52 14.33 -23.91
CA LEU A 540 -18.90 14.41 -24.44
C LEU A 540 -19.86 13.41 -23.78
N ARG A 541 -19.42 12.67 -22.75
CA ARG A 541 -20.24 11.72 -21.99
C ARG A 541 -20.13 12.01 -20.51
N TYR A 542 -21.19 11.68 -19.77
CA TYR A 542 -21.16 11.71 -18.33
C TYR A 542 -20.15 10.68 -17.80
N ASN A 543 -19.26 11.10 -16.91
CA ASN A 543 -18.33 10.23 -16.21
C ASN A 543 -18.74 10.20 -14.73
N SER A 544 -19.21 9.06 -14.22
CA SER A 544 -19.65 8.96 -12.81
C SER A 544 -18.45 9.09 -11.86
N PRO A 545 -18.59 9.81 -10.72
CA PRO A 545 -17.50 10.00 -9.76
C PRO A 545 -16.89 8.68 -9.27
N SER A 546 -15.59 8.69 -8.98
CA SER A 546 -14.86 7.53 -8.44
C SER A 546 -15.38 7.10 -7.07
N ASN A 547 -15.45 5.79 -6.84
CA ASN A 547 -15.62 5.21 -5.52
C ASN A 547 -14.25 4.98 -4.86
N PRO A 548 -14.03 5.45 -3.61
CA PRO A 548 -12.75 5.32 -2.93
C PRO A 548 -12.37 3.87 -2.56
N VAL A 549 -13.34 2.99 -2.34
CA VAL A 549 -13.12 1.54 -2.09
C VAL A 549 -12.57 0.86 -3.34
N PHE A 550 -13.12 1.17 -4.52
CA PHE A 550 -12.60 0.64 -5.79
C PHE A 550 -11.23 1.20 -6.12
N ARG A 551 -11.00 2.48 -5.86
CA ARG A 551 -9.68 3.12 -6.06
C ARG A 551 -8.62 2.50 -5.14
N LEU A 552 -8.97 2.21 -3.89
CA LEU A 552 -8.13 1.47 -2.94
C LEU A 552 -7.79 0.06 -3.45
N ALA A 553 -8.78 -0.70 -3.93
CA ALA A 553 -8.57 -2.02 -4.51
C ALA A 553 -7.60 -1.98 -5.69
N LEU A 554 -7.81 -1.07 -6.64
CA LEU A 554 -6.95 -0.92 -7.82
C LEU A 554 -5.52 -0.52 -7.45
N ILE A 555 -5.33 0.37 -6.47
CA ILE A 555 -4.00 0.72 -5.95
C ILE A 555 -3.29 -0.51 -5.42
N ILE A 556 -3.92 -1.28 -4.52
CA ILE A 556 -3.30 -2.46 -3.92
C ILE A 556 -3.02 -3.55 -4.97
N VAL A 557 -3.90 -3.74 -5.95
CA VAL A 557 -3.66 -4.66 -7.08
C VAL A 557 -2.48 -4.21 -7.95
N VAL A 558 -2.40 -2.94 -8.34
CA VAL A 558 -1.32 -2.42 -9.19
C VAL A 558 0.02 -2.46 -8.46
N PHE A 559 0.08 -2.03 -7.20
CA PHE A 559 1.29 -2.15 -6.39
C PHE A 559 1.67 -3.62 -6.21
N GLY A 560 0.75 -4.48 -5.75
CA GLY A 560 1.03 -5.91 -5.55
C GLY A 560 1.50 -6.63 -6.81
N PHE A 561 0.95 -6.28 -7.98
CA PHE A 561 1.42 -6.76 -9.28
C PHE A 561 2.86 -6.30 -9.56
N LEU A 562 3.14 -4.98 -9.47
CA LEU A 562 4.48 -4.44 -9.72
C LEU A 562 5.53 -5.02 -8.76
N GLY A 563 5.24 -5.07 -7.45
CA GLY A 563 6.12 -5.66 -6.44
C GLY A 563 6.39 -7.14 -6.69
N PHE A 564 5.37 -7.92 -7.08
CA PHE A 564 5.56 -9.32 -7.47
C PHE A 564 6.47 -9.46 -8.69
N PHE A 565 6.27 -8.66 -9.74
CA PHE A 565 7.10 -8.71 -10.94
C PHE A 565 8.53 -8.20 -10.71
N GLU A 566 8.72 -7.17 -9.88
CA GLU A 566 10.06 -6.70 -9.46
C GLU A 566 10.80 -7.79 -8.68
N ILE A 567 10.18 -8.39 -7.66
CA ILE A 567 10.78 -9.47 -6.86
C ILE A 567 11.06 -10.71 -7.74
N ALA A 568 10.12 -11.11 -8.60
CA ALA A 568 10.30 -12.24 -9.50
C ALA A 568 11.42 -11.99 -10.52
N PHE A 569 11.53 -10.78 -11.08
CA PHE A 569 12.64 -10.41 -11.95
C PHE A 569 13.98 -10.41 -11.20
N ARG A 570 14.00 -9.83 -9.98
CA ARG A 570 15.19 -9.77 -9.12
C ARG A 570 15.72 -11.19 -8.82
N VAL A 571 14.86 -12.10 -8.34
CA VAL A 571 15.26 -13.46 -7.94
C VAL A 571 15.52 -14.38 -9.14
N LEU A 572 14.65 -14.39 -10.16
CA LEU A 572 14.74 -15.35 -11.27
C LEU A 572 15.73 -14.93 -12.36
N VAL A 573 15.99 -13.62 -12.51
CA VAL A 573 16.82 -13.07 -13.59
C VAL A 573 18.04 -12.35 -13.04
N TRP A 574 17.87 -11.38 -12.14
CA TRP A 574 18.99 -10.54 -11.69
C TRP A 574 20.03 -11.32 -10.89
N GLU A 575 19.61 -11.94 -9.79
CA GLU A 575 20.46 -12.75 -8.90
C GLU A 575 20.99 -14.02 -9.59
N ARG A 576 20.26 -14.53 -10.59
CA ARG A 576 20.65 -15.76 -11.29
C ARG A 576 21.67 -15.55 -12.42
N PHE A 577 21.69 -14.37 -13.06
CA PHE A 577 22.52 -14.11 -14.25
C PHE A 577 23.48 -12.91 -14.14
N PHE A 578 23.28 -12.00 -13.17
CA PHE A 578 24.04 -10.75 -13.06
C PHE A 578 24.76 -10.62 -11.72
N THR A 579 24.08 -10.19 -10.65
CA THR A 579 24.67 -10.00 -9.32
C THR A 579 23.73 -10.43 -8.21
N ASP A 580 24.28 -11.10 -7.22
CA ASP A 580 23.64 -11.40 -5.94
C ASP A 580 24.47 -10.69 -4.87
N ASP A 581 23.97 -9.56 -4.38
CA ASP A 581 24.77 -8.63 -3.57
C ASP A 581 25.13 -9.24 -2.20
N LEU A 582 24.28 -10.11 -1.65
CA LEU A 582 24.55 -10.81 -0.38
C LEU A 582 25.59 -11.92 -0.57
N ARG A 583 25.47 -12.74 -1.63
CA ARG A 583 26.49 -13.76 -1.92
C ARG A 583 27.82 -13.16 -2.34
N ASN A 584 27.82 -12.06 -3.10
CA ASN A 584 29.03 -11.32 -3.44
C ASN A 584 29.76 -10.81 -2.20
N PHE A 585 29.04 -10.33 -1.18
CA PHE A 585 29.62 -9.95 0.10
C PHE A 585 30.21 -11.15 0.87
N ALA A 586 29.51 -12.28 0.90
CA ALA A 586 30.02 -13.51 1.52
C ALA A 586 31.27 -14.07 0.80
N ASP A 587 31.29 -14.00 -0.53
CA ASP A 587 32.47 -14.34 -1.33
C ASP A 587 33.64 -13.39 -1.08
N LEU A 588 33.40 -12.07 -1.01
CA LEU A 588 34.43 -11.09 -0.67
C LEU A 588 35.11 -11.42 0.66
N CYS A 589 34.32 -11.75 1.69
CA CYS A 589 34.82 -12.16 3.00
C CYS A 589 35.83 -13.32 2.90
N SER A 590 35.53 -14.34 2.08
CA SER A 590 36.44 -15.48 1.83
C SER A 590 37.72 -15.10 1.08
N VAL A 591 37.68 -14.11 0.20
CA VAL A 591 38.86 -13.62 -0.54
C VAL A 591 39.77 -12.78 0.36
N VAL A 592 39.21 -11.96 1.25
CA VAL A 592 40.00 -11.11 2.16
C VAL A 592 40.43 -11.80 3.45
N ASN A 593 40.12 -13.09 3.64
CA ASN A 593 40.50 -13.87 4.83
C ASN A 593 39.88 -13.33 6.14
N ILE A 594 38.66 -12.77 6.08
CA ILE A 594 37.92 -12.22 7.22
C ILE A 594 36.55 -12.86 7.32
N SER A 595 36.19 -13.36 8.49
CA SER A 595 34.81 -13.81 8.77
C SER A 595 34.00 -12.73 9.49
N VAL A 596 32.69 -12.70 9.22
CA VAL A 596 31.76 -11.76 9.86
C VAL A 596 30.87 -12.54 10.83
N PHE A 597 30.86 -12.12 12.09
CA PHE A 597 30.10 -12.74 13.17
C PHE A 597 29.09 -11.72 13.70
N VAL A 598 27.83 -11.88 13.32
CA VAL A 598 26.74 -10.93 13.57
C VAL A 598 25.87 -11.44 14.71
N LEU A 599 25.77 -10.70 15.82
CA LEU A 599 24.86 -11.00 16.93
C LEU A 599 23.58 -10.15 16.81
N ALA A 600 22.54 -10.75 16.23
CA ALA A 600 21.22 -10.13 16.16
C ALA A 600 20.52 -10.12 17.54
N GLN A 601 20.83 -11.10 18.40
CA GLN A 601 20.49 -11.16 19.82
C GLN A 601 21.65 -11.82 20.60
N ARG A 602 21.60 -11.81 21.94
CA ARG A 602 22.66 -12.37 22.82
C ARG A 602 23.05 -13.81 22.50
N ASN A 603 22.06 -14.67 22.22
CA ASN A 603 22.26 -16.10 21.95
C ASN A 603 21.91 -16.47 20.50
N PHE A 604 21.77 -15.51 19.58
CA PHE A 604 21.34 -15.79 18.21
C PHE A 604 21.93 -14.79 17.20
N GLY A 605 22.32 -15.29 16.04
CA GLY A 605 23.00 -14.47 15.05
C GLY A 605 23.26 -15.17 13.72
N TYR A 606 24.12 -14.55 12.93
CA TYR A 606 24.51 -15.01 11.59
C TYR A 606 26.03 -15.03 11.50
N TYR A 607 26.58 -16.03 10.83
CA TYR A 607 28.02 -16.18 10.62
C TYR A 607 28.33 -16.38 9.15
N ILE A 608 29.24 -15.55 8.65
CA ILE A 608 29.78 -15.62 7.30
C ILE A 608 31.22 -16.10 7.46
N HIS A 609 31.46 -17.35 7.07
CA HIS A 609 32.78 -17.97 7.10
C HIS A 609 33.62 -17.45 5.93
N GLY A 610 34.58 -16.60 6.25
CA GLY A 610 35.52 -16.02 5.30
C GLY A 610 36.98 -16.39 5.59
N HIS A 611 37.24 -17.53 6.23
CA HIS A 611 38.61 -18.05 6.27
C HIS A 611 39.01 -18.45 4.85
N SER A 612 40.06 -17.82 4.31
CA SER A 612 40.56 -18.12 2.97
C SER A 612 40.97 -19.59 2.90
N PRO A 613 40.56 -20.36 1.87
CA PRO A 613 41.03 -21.74 1.69
C PRO A 613 42.56 -21.85 1.65
N ALA A 614 43.25 -20.81 1.17
CA ALA A 614 44.71 -20.72 1.15
C ALA A 614 45.33 -20.31 2.51
N GLY A 615 44.52 -19.97 3.51
CA GLY A 615 44.94 -19.49 4.83
C GLY A 615 45.57 -18.09 4.86
N ARG A 616 45.65 -17.40 3.70
CA ARG A 616 46.16 -16.03 3.55
C ARG A 616 45.41 -15.27 2.46
N ALA A 617 45.32 -13.95 2.61
CA ALA A 617 44.87 -13.00 1.58
C ALA A 617 46.01 -12.12 1.05
N ASP A 618 46.92 -11.68 1.93
CA ASP A 618 48.02 -10.76 1.58
C ASP A 618 49.19 -11.53 0.92
N VAL A 619 49.05 -11.85 -0.37
CA VAL A 619 50.03 -12.66 -1.13
C VAL A 619 50.49 -11.98 -2.42
N ASN A 620 51.81 -11.99 -2.66
CA ASN A 620 52.40 -11.52 -3.91
C ASN A 620 51.93 -12.35 -5.12
N LEU A 621 52.00 -11.78 -6.33
CA LEU A 621 51.57 -12.44 -7.58
C LEU A 621 52.07 -13.91 -7.75
N PRO A 622 53.33 -14.28 -7.44
CA PRO A 622 53.76 -15.68 -7.50
C PRO A 622 53.02 -16.60 -6.51
N GLY A 623 52.66 -16.08 -5.34
CA GLY A 623 51.88 -16.80 -4.33
C GLY A 623 50.42 -16.99 -4.76
N ILE A 624 49.83 -15.99 -5.42
CA ILE A 624 48.50 -16.13 -6.06
C ILE A 624 48.55 -17.23 -7.12
N VAL A 625 49.59 -17.26 -7.96
CA VAL A 625 49.76 -18.33 -8.97
C VAL A 625 49.91 -19.71 -8.30
N SER A 626 50.65 -19.85 -7.20
CA SER A 626 50.73 -21.12 -6.48
C SER A 626 49.37 -21.54 -5.90
N ILE A 627 48.62 -20.61 -5.29
CA ILE A 627 47.29 -20.88 -4.73
C ILE A 627 46.31 -21.33 -5.83
N LEU A 628 46.27 -20.62 -6.96
CA LEU A 628 45.42 -21.01 -8.09
C LEU A 628 45.81 -22.39 -8.64
N SER A 629 47.10 -22.75 -8.64
CA SER A 629 47.55 -24.07 -9.10
C SER A 629 47.13 -25.21 -8.14
N SER A 630 47.11 -24.97 -6.83
CA SER A 630 46.66 -25.96 -5.85
C SER A 630 45.14 -26.05 -5.74
N VAL A 631 44.39 -24.95 -5.96
CA VAL A 631 42.93 -25.01 -6.18
C VAL A 631 42.63 -25.86 -7.43
N GLN A 632 43.39 -25.71 -8.52
CA GLN A 632 43.14 -26.45 -9.77
C GLN A 632 43.38 -27.96 -9.68
N CYS A 633 44.20 -28.46 -8.75
CA CYS A 633 44.35 -29.89 -8.50
C CYS A 633 43.53 -30.39 -7.28
N ASP A 634 42.49 -29.67 -6.83
CA ASP A 634 41.67 -29.96 -5.64
C ASP A 634 42.49 -30.22 -4.35
N ALA A 635 43.67 -29.59 -4.24
CA ALA A 635 44.62 -29.80 -3.14
C ALA A 635 44.42 -28.83 -1.95
N ILE A 636 43.30 -28.09 -1.94
CA ILE A 636 42.92 -27.12 -0.93
C ILE A 636 41.49 -27.45 -0.44
N PRO A 637 41.18 -27.36 0.87
CA PRO A 637 39.82 -27.55 1.39
C PRO A 637 38.81 -26.57 0.78
N ARG A 638 37.52 -26.93 0.84
CA ARG A 638 36.43 -26.06 0.35
C ARG A 638 36.19 -24.85 1.26
N ARG A 639 35.33 -23.93 0.80
CA ARG A 639 35.10 -22.61 1.43
C ARG A 639 34.30 -22.64 2.74
N GLY A 640 33.67 -23.76 3.10
CA GLY A 640 32.85 -23.88 4.31
C GLY A 640 33.64 -24.23 5.57
N ILE A 641 32.98 -24.16 6.73
CA ILE A 641 33.56 -24.54 8.04
C ILE A 641 33.95 -26.02 8.05
N SER A 642 33.17 -26.88 7.37
CA SER A 642 33.56 -28.25 7.08
C SER A 642 34.37 -28.31 5.78
N PRO A 643 35.52 -29.00 5.74
CA PRO A 643 36.41 -29.02 4.56
C PRO A 643 35.79 -29.65 3.31
N GLU A 644 34.66 -30.34 3.46
CA GLU A 644 33.89 -31.01 2.40
C GLU A 644 32.72 -30.17 1.85
N SER A 645 32.37 -29.03 2.47
CA SER A 645 31.28 -28.16 1.99
C SER A 645 31.77 -26.81 1.44
N ASP A 646 31.07 -26.29 0.44
CA ASP A 646 31.23 -24.94 -0.07
C ASP A 646 30.33 -23.92 0.67
N ASP A 647 29.47 -24.37 1.59
CA ASP A 647 28.55 -23.51 2.34
C ASP A 647 29.33 -22.55 3.27
N HIS A 648 29.35 -21.26 2.93
CA HIS A 648 30.03 -20.21 3.72
C HIS A 648 29.11 -19.40 4.66
N THR A 649 27.80 -19.61 4.64
CA THR A 649 26.81 -18.87 5.44
C THR A 649 26.06 -19.77 6.43
N TYR A 650 25.95 -19.31 7.68
CA TYR A 650 25.38 -20.09 8.78
C TYR A 650 24.48 -19.23 9.66
N LEU A 651 23.32 -19.78 10.04
CA LEU A 651 22.49 -19.27 11.14
C LEU A 651 23.02 -19.83 12.46
N MET A 652 23.21 -19.01 13.48
CA MET A 652 23.74 -19.44 14.77
C MET A 652 22.70 -19.33 15.89
N ALA A 653 22.49 -20.41 16.61
CA ALA A 653 21.94 -20.39 17.97
C ALA A 653 23.07 -20.76 18.94
N LEU A 654 23.43 -19.83 19.80
CA LEU A 654 24.69 -19.83 20.55
C LEU A 654 24.48 -20.26 22.01
N PRO A 655 25.49 -20.88 22.64
CA PRO A 655 25.43 -21.23 24.06
C PRO A 655 25.52 -19.98 24.93
N SER A 656 24.70 -19.91 25.98
CA SER A 656 24.54 -18.72 26.83
C SER A 656 25.84 -18.27 27.52
N GLY A 657 26.80 -19.19 27.71
CA GLY A 657 28.13 -18.88 28.22
C GLY A 657 28.98 -18.02 27.28
N LEU A 658 28.81 -18.13 25.96
CA LEU A 658 29.67 -17.47 24.96
C LEU A 658 29.59 -15.94 25.08
N TYR A 659 28.38 -15.38 25.11
CA TYR A 659 28.16 -13.93 25.23
C TYR A 659 28.72 -13.39 26.55
N SER A 660 28.59 -14.15 27.65
CA SER A 660 29.14 -13.75 28.96
C SER A 660 30.68 -13.69 28.99
N SER A 661 31.35 -14.58 28.26
CA SER A 661 32.80 -14.53 28.06
C SER A 661 33.19 -13.34 27.18
N LEU A 662 32.42 -13.04 26.15
CA LEU A 662 32.66 -11.91 25.26
C LEU A 662 32.47 -10.56 25.97
N GLU A 663 31.42 -10.40 26.79
CA GLU A 663 31.25 -9.21 27.63
C GLU A 663 32.39 -9.03 28.64
N ARG A 664 32.91 -10.12 29.24
CA ARG A 664 34.09 -10.05 30.12
C ARG A 664 35.35 -9.56 29.39
N LEU A 665 35.52 -9.95 28.12
CA LEU A 665 36.62 -9.46 27.28
C LEU A 665 36.44 -7.98 26.89
N LEU A 666 35.20 -7.51 26.66
CA LEU A 666 34.91 -6.12 26.30
C LEU A 666 34.81 -5.14 27.50
N ALA A 667 34.60 -5.63 28.72
CA ALA A 667 34.42 -4.81 29.91
C ALA A 667 35.58 -3.81 30.19
N PRO A 668 36.87 -4.13 29.97
CA PRO A 668 37.96 -3.17 30.12
C PRO A 668 37.85 -1.98 29.17
N ALA A 669 37.38 -2.19 27.94
CA ALA A 669 37.22 -1.13 26.94
C ALA A 669 35.97 -0.26 27.19
N ARG A 670 34.87 -0.83 27.69
CA ARG A 670 33.63 -0.10 27.96
C ARG A 670 33.70 0.84 29.17
N ASN A 671 34.60 0.59 30.12
CA ASN A 671 34.67 1.33 31.40
C ASN A 671 35.64 2.53 31.41
N THR A 672 36.30 2.87 30.30
CA THR A 672 37.39 3.87 30.24
C THR A 672 36.96 5.30 29.95
N SER A 673 35.81 5.73 30.47
CA SER A 673 35.15 7.05 30.23
C SER A 673 35.89 8.29 30.78
N GLY A 674 37.22 8.26 30.90
CA GLY A 674 38.01 9.34 31.51
C GLY A 674 39.52 9.35 31.22
N ALA A 675 40.04 8.57 30.27
CA ALA A 675 41.49 8.49 30.00
C ALA A 675 41.85 8.42 28.50
N MET A 676 41.82 9.56 27.80
CA MET A 676 41.99 9.68 26.33
C MET A 676 43.26 9.05 25.75
N ASN A 677 44.37 8.96 26.49
CA ASN A 677 45.66 8.49 25.94
C ASN A 677 45.93 6.98 26.14
N MET A 678 45.12 6.27 26.95
CA MET A 678 45.28 4.82 27.17
C MET A 678 44.26 4.00 26.36
N SER A 679 43.14 4.62 25.96
CA SER A 679 42.01 3.97 25.30
C SER A 679 42.33 3.38 23.93
N SER A 680 43.22 4.01 23.13
CA SER A 680 43.62 3.51 21.80
C SER A 680 44.51 2.26 21.86
N PHE A 681 45.37 2.15 22.88
CA PHE A 681 46.20 0.97 23.09
C PHE A 681 45.38 -0.18 23.69
N LEU A 682 44.58 0.12 24.73
CA LEU A 682 43.67 -0.86 25.35
C LEU A 682 42.62 -1.40 24.38
N SER A 683 42.07 -0.58 23.47
CA SER A 683 41.09 -1.05 22.48
C SER A 683 41.72 -1.98 21.44
N HIS A 684 42.98 -1.75 21.05
CA HIS A 684 43.69 -2.65 20.14
C HIS A 684 43.98 -4.02 20.79
N GLU A 685 44.49 -4.05 22.03
CA GLU A 685 44.69 -5.30 22.77
C GLU A 685 43.37 -6.04 23.04
N THR A 686 42.32 -5.31 23.41
CA THR A 686 40.96 -5.87 23.59
C THR A 686 40.44 -6.48 22.29
N GLY A 687 40.57 -5.77 21.16
CA GLY A 687 40.18 -6.27 19.84
C GLY A 687 40.95 -7.53 19.43
N GLN A 688 42.26 -7.57 19.67
CA GLN A 688 43.07 -8.79 19.47
C GLN A 688 42.62 -9.95 20.38
N ALA A 689 42.29 -9.68 21.64
CA ALA A 689 41.82 -10.71 22.58
C ALA A 689 40.47 -11.29 22.15
N VAL A 690 39.53 -10.46 21.71
CA VAL A 690 38.24 -10.89 21.14
C VAL A 690 38.45 -11.69 19.85
N ASN A 691 39.33 -11.24 18.94
CA ASN A 691 39.64 -11.98 17.71
C ASN A 691 40.21 -13.38 18.02
N ARG A 692 41.21 -13.48 18.92
CA ARG A 692 41.78 -14.77 19.35
C ARG A 692 40.75 -15.69 20.01
N PHE A 693 39.83 -15.14 20.81
CA PHE A 693 38.73 -15.89 21.42
C PHE A 693 37.78 -16.47 20.37
N LEU A 694 37.31 -15.63 19.42
CA LEU A 694 36.39 -16.05 18.37
C LEU A 694 37.04 -17.05 17.41
N ILE A 695 38.31 -16.87 17.03
CA ILE A 695 39.09 -17.85 16.26
C ILE A 695 39.08 -19.21 16.96
N GLY A 696 39.44 -19.26 18.25
CA GLY A 696 39.49 -20.51 19.02
C GLY A 696 38.13 -21.17 19.23
N PHE A 697 37.05 -20.38 19.29
CA PHE A 697 35.69 -20.91 19.32
C PHE A 697 35.30 -21.56 17.98
N ILE A 698 35.49 -20.86 16.86
CA ILE A 698 35.15 -21.38 15.53
C ILE A 698 36.00 -22.61 15.17
N SER A 699 37.31 -22.59 15.47
CA SER A 699 38.23 -23.71 15.20
C SER A 699 37.99 -24.93 16.10
N ARG A 700 37.14 -24.81 17.13
CA ARG A 700 36.83 -25.84 18.14
C ARG A 700 37.98 -26.20 19.08
N ASP A 701 39.06 -25.41 19.09
CA ASP A 701 40.23 -25.61 19.95
C ASP A 701 40.03 -25.04 21.37
N HIS A 702 38.85 -24.50 21.69
CA HIS A 702 38.62 -23.80 22.95
C HIS A 702 38.46 -24.76 24.16
N PRO A 703 39.28 -24.66 25.22
CA PRO A 703 39.34 -25.66 26.30
C PRO A 703 38.15 -25.66 27.27
N ASN A 704 37.25 -24.66 27.19
CA ASN A 704 36.22 -24.40 28.20
C ASN A 704 34.85 -25.05 27.91
N GLY A 705 34.79 -26.09 27.09
CA GLY A 705 33.54 -26.85 26.81
C GLY A 705 32.49 -26.11 25.97
N LEU A 706 32.82 -24.94 25.40
CA LEU A 706 31.95 -24.21 24.46
C LEU A 706 32.03 -24.88 23.08
N HIS A 707 31.20 -25.89 22.85
CA HIS A 707 31.12 -26.61 21.58
C HIS A 707 29.91 -26.18 20.74
N TYR A 708 29.99 -26.43 19.44
CA TYR A 708 28.87 -26.25 18.52
C TYR A 708 28.82 -27.38 17.48
N ARG A 709 27.61 -27.68 17.01
CA ARG A 709 27.35 -28.66 15.96
C ARG A 709 26.75 -28.01 14.73
N ILE A 710 27.18 -28.47 13.55
CA ILE A 710 26.59 -28.08 12.26
C ILE A 710 25.39 -28.99 11.96
N VAL A 711 24.23 -28.38 11.69
CA VAL A 711 22.93 -29.05 11.49
C VAL A 711 22.21 -28.39 10.30
N ARG A 712 21.10 -28.97 9.83
CA ARG A 712 20.17 -28.32 8.88
C ARG A 712 18.83 -28.08 9.58
N ARG A 713 18.20 -26.92 9.38
CA ARG A 713 16.90 -26.61 10.01
C ARG A 713 15.85 -27.62 9.57
N LYS A 714 15.01 -28.06 10.51
CA LYS A 714 13.86 -28.93 10.25
C LYS A 714 12.80 -28.10 9.48
N PRO A 715 11.96 -28.69 8.61
CA PRO A 715 10.98 -27.94 7.83
C PRO A 715 10.04 -27.06 8.68
N LEU A 716 9.69 -27.52 9.88
CA LEU A 716 8.81 -26.78 10.81
C LEU A 716 9.54 -25.62 11.51
N GLU A 717 10.85 -25.71 11.70
CA GLU A 717 11.71 -24.61 12.20
C GLU A 717 11.80 -23.48 11.17
N ASN A 718 11.86 -23.83 9.87
CA ASN A 718 11.81 -22.86 8.78
C ASN A 718 10.44 -22.16 8.65
N ILE A 719 9.33 -22.86 8.87
CA ILE A 719 7.98 -22.28 8.73
C ILE A 719 7.64 -21.32 9.87
N LEU A 720 8.05 -21.65 11.11
CA LEU A 720 7.72 -20.83 12.29
C LEU A 720 8.80 -19.81 12.66
N ASP A 721 9.91 -19.79 11.93
CA ASP A 721 11.18 -19.14 12.28
C ASP A 721 11.54 -19.29 13.76
N GLY A 722 11.87 -20.52 14.16
CA GLY A 722 12.24 -20.78 15.55
C GLY A 722 12.93 -22.12 15.76
N GLU A 723 13.86 -22.12 16.71
CA GLU A 723 14.72 -23.26 17.04
C GLU A 723 14.06 -24.10 18.15
N PHE A 724 13.76 -25.38 17.92
CA PHE A 724 13.13 -26.22 18.96
C PHE A 724 14.13 -26.86 19.92
N ASP A 725 15.33 -27.16 19.44
CA ASP A 725 16.38 -27.79 20.25
C ASP A 725 16.90 -26.81 21.31
N ASP A 726 17.39 -27.33 22.45
CA ASP A 726 17.98 -26.51 23.51
C ASP A 726 19.47 -26.26 23.23
N THR A 727 19.87 -24.99 23.23
CA THR A 727 21.26 -24.56 23.00
C THR A 727 21.95 -24.09 24.28
N SER A 728 21.41 -24.43 25.46
CA SER A 728 21.98 -24.02 26.75
C SER A 728 23.44 -24.47 26.94
N SER A 729 23.81 -25.66 26.48
CA SER A 729 25.14 -26.28 26.61
C SER A 729 25.94 -26.35 25.31
N GLU A 730 25.30 -26.66 24.19
CA GLU A 730 25.93 -26.80 22.86
C GLU A 730 25.29 -25.83 21.85
N GLY A 731 26.11 -25.13 21.08
CA GLY A 731 25.65 -24.25 20.01
C GLY A 731 25.19 -25.02 18.76
N LEU A 732 24.27 -24.44 18.00
CA LEU A 732 23.80 -24.97 16.73
C LEU A 732 24.11 -23.98 15.60
N PHE A 733 24.84 -24.46 14.60
CA PHE A 733 25.11 -23.76 13.36
C PHE A 733 24.27 -24.41 12.26
N TYR A 734 23.21 -23.75 11.83
CA TYR A 734 22.41 -24.23 10.72
C TYR A 734 23.00 -23.74 9.40
N ILE A 735 23.17 -24.66 8.45
CA ILE A 735 23.56 -24.34 7.07
C ILE A 735 22.46 -23.48 6.43
N ASP A 736 22.84 -22.39 5.76
CA ASP A 736 21.96 -21.44 5.06
C ASP A 736 22.34 -21.27 3.58
N ASP A 737 21.34 -20.97 2.73
CA ASP A 737 21.46 -20.86 1.27
C ASP A 737 22.11 -19.53 0.78
N GLY A 738 22.64 -18.71 1.70
CA GLY A 738 23.39 -17.48 1.39
C GLY A 738 22.69 -16.16 1.78
N ASN A 739 21.43 -16.21 2.23
CA ASN A 739 20.56 -15.02 2.29
C ASN A 739 19.98 -14.69 3.67
N SER A 740 20.10 -15.57 4.68
CA SER A 740 19.43 -15.38 5.98
C SER A 740 19.91 -14.15 6.75
N PHE A 741 21.21 -13.80 6.65
CA PHE A 741 21.76 -12.60 7.29
C PHE A 741 21.13 -11.30 6.77
N GLY A 742 20.45 -11.36 5.61
CA GLY A 742 19.65 -10.27 5.07
C GLY A 742 18.51 -9.82 5.99
N ASP A 743 18.09 -10.61 6.98
CA ASP A 743 17.08 -10.24 7.98
C ASP A 743 17.54 -9.12 8.92
N VAL A 744 18.86 -8.92 9.04
CA VAL A 744 19.48 -7.76 9.72
C VAL A 744 19.47 -6.50 8.82
N LEU A 745 19.20 -6.64 7.53
CA LEU A 745 19.23 -5.58 6.54
C LEU A 745 17.81 -5.23 6.06
N PHE A 746 17.65 -4.17 5.25
CA PHE A 746 16.37 -3.89 4.59
C PHE A 746 15.98 -5.02 3.60
N TYR A 747 16.96 -5.71 3.03
CA TYR A 747 16.80 -6.81 2.07
C TYR A 747 15.92 -7.97 2.56
N GLY A 748 16.04 -8.40 3.82
CA GLY A 748 15.17 -9.43 4.42
C GLY A 748 13.77 -8.90 4.76
N ASN A 749 13.69 -7.63 5.15
CA ASN A 749 12.45 -6.99 5.63
C ASN A 749 11.59 -6.33 4.52
N GLU A 750 11.90 -6.60 3.25
CA GLU A 750 11.26 -5.97 2.07
C GLU A 750 9.73 -5.99 2.13
N LEU A 751 9.11 -7.11 2.49
CA LEU A 751 7.64 -7.23 2.52
C LEU A 751 7.00 -6.21 3.47
N SER A 752 7.63 -5.95 4.63
CA SER A 752 7.12 -4.95 5.58
C SER A 752 7.26 -3.53 5.06
N LEU A 753 8.39 -3.22 4.41
CA LEU A 753 8.63 -1.92 3.76
C LEU A 753 7.63 -1.70 2.61
N PHE A 754 7.44 -2.70 1.76
CA PHE A 754 6.53 -2.65 0.60
C PHE A 754 5.06 -2.50 1.00
N ILE A 755 4.59 -3.24 2.01
CA ILE A 755 3.23 -3.09 2.56
C ILE A 755 3.04 -1.69 3.13
N PHE A 756 4.05 -1.15 3.83
CA PHE A 756 3.99 0.22 4.34
C PHE A 756 3.92 1.27 3.22
N ASP A 757 4.80 1.20 2.21
CA ASP A 757 4.79 2.10 1.06
C ASP A 757 3.41 2.07 0.36
N THR A 758 2.82 0.89 0.20
CA THR A 758 1.48 0.69 -0.38
C THR A 758 0.36 1.28 0.49
N LEU A 759 0.40 1.05 1.81
CA LEU A 759 -0.58 1.60 2.78
C LEU A 759 -0.52 3.13 2.83
N LEU A 760 0.68 3.71 2.84
CA LEU A 760 0.90 5.14 2.86
C LEU A 760 0.34 5.81 1.59
N PHE A 761 0.66 5.27 0.41
CA PHE A 761 0.09 5.76 -0.86
C PHE A 761 -1.43 5.66 -0.85
N ALA A 762 -1.98 4.53 -0.42
CA ALA A 762 -3.42 4.30 -0.35
C ALA A 762 -4.15 5.28 0.60
N LEU A 763 -3.60 5.53 1.78
CA LEU A 763 -4.16 6.45 2.77
C LEU A 763 -4.15 7.90 2.26
N ILE A 764 -3.01 8.36 1.74
CA ILE A 764 -2.89 9.73 1.18
C ILE A 764 -3.83 9.88 -0.02
N ASN A 765 -3.97 8.85 -0.85
CA ASN A 765 -4.88 8.87 -1.99
C ASN A 765 -6.35 8.96 -1.55
N HIS A 766 -6.74 8.23 -0.51
CA HIS A 766 -8.09 8.31 0.04
C HIS A 766 -8.38 9.69 0.63
N LEU A 767 -7.45 10.28 1.39
CA LEU A 767 -7.61 11.59 2.03
C LEU A 767 -7.59 12.77 1.03
N SER A 768 -6.76 12.70 -0.01
CA SER A 768 -6.55 13.81 -0.95
C SER A 768 -7.33 13.68 -2.27
N ASN A 769 -7.86 12.50 -2.56
CA ASN A 769 -8.42 12.12 -3.86
C ASN A 769 -7.46 12.33 -5.05
N SER A 770 -6.15 12.46 -4.83
CA SER A 770 -5.13 12.81 -5.83
C SER A 770 -3.99 11.78 -5.93
N LEU A 771 -3.81 11.17 -7.11
CA LEU A 771 -2.70 10.23 -7.37
C LEU A 771 -1.34 10.93 -7.26
N ILE A 772 -1.23 12.14 -7.80
CA ILE A 772 0.05 12.89 -7.88
C ILE A 772 0.55 13.22 -6.47
N LEU A 773 -0.31 13.74 -5.60
CA LEU A 773 0.07 14.07 -4.22
C LEU A 773 0.48 12.82 -3.43
N SER A 774 -0.21 11.70 -3.66
CA SER A 774 0.08 10.40 -3.04
C SER A 774 1.45 9.87 -3.46
N GLY A 775 1.77 9.92 -4.76
CA GLY A 775 3.07 9.50 -5.28
C GLY A 775 4.22 10.35 -4.76
N VAL A 776 4.08 11.69 -4.78
CA VAL A 776 5.12 12.61 -4.30
C VAL A 776 5.37 12.44 -2.80
N LEU A 777 4.32 12.38 -1.98
CA LEU A 777 4.48 12.26 -0.52
C LEU A 777 5.00 10.89 -0.10
N THR A 778 4.54 9.81 -0.75
CA THR A 778 5.07 8.46 -0.47
C THR A 778 6.53 8.37 -0.88
N TRP A 779 6.89 8.82 -2.09
CA TRP A 779 8.28 8.85 -2.54
C TRP A 779 9.20 9.67 -1.62
N ALA A 780 8.76 10.86 -1.20
CA ALA A 780 9.52 11.68 -0.26
C ALA A 780 9.74 10.95 1.07
N PHE A 781 8.71 10.30 1.61
CA PHE A 781 8.81 9.55 2.87
C PHE A 781 9.76 8.34 2.76
N THR A 782 9.63 7.51 1.72
CA THR A 782 10.52 6.36 1.50
C THR A 782 11.98 6.80 1.28
N THR A 783 12.19 7.95 0.62
CA THR A 783 13.53 8.53 0.43
C THR A 783 14.12 9.04 1.75
N ILE A 784 13.33 9.73 2.59
CA ILE A 784 13.76 10.19 3.91
C ILE A 784 14.11 9.01 4.82
N LEU A 785 13.35 7.90 4.79
CA LEU A 785 13.68 6.70 5.55
C LEU A 785 15.03 6.08 5.14
N ALA A 786 15.33 6.02 3.85
CA ALA A 786 16.60 5.51 3.35
C ALA A 786 17.78 6.41 3.75
N GLU A 787 17.62 7.74 3.60
CA GLU A 787 18.67 8.71 3.96
C GLU A 787 18.92 8.75 5.48
N LEU A 788 17.87 8.58 6.29
CA LEU A 788 17.95 8.47 7.74
C LEU A 788 18.68 7.18 8.18
N ARG A 789 18.52 6.07 7.45
CA ARG A 789 19.32 4.86 7.71
C ARG A 789 20.80 5.12 7.51
N ALA A 790 21.17 5.76 6.40
CA ALA A 790 22.56 6.05 6.09
C ALA A 790 23.21 7.02 7.10
N HIS A 791 22.51 8.09 7.49
CA HIS A 791 23.08 9.12 8.39
C HIS A 791 23.21 8.70 9.85
N LEU A 792 22.37 7.77 10.35
CA LEU A 792 22.45 7.35 11.75
C LEU A 792 23.64 6.45 12.06
N ASP A 793 24.26 5.83 11.04
CA ASP A 793 25.49 5.06 11.20
C ASP A 793 26.74 5.97 11.24
N ASP A 794 26.81 6.99 10.35
CA ASP A 794 27.87 8.02 10.37
C ASP A 794 28.02 8.70 11.75
N GLY A 795 26.90 8.92 12.45
CA GLY A 795 26.89 9.53 13.78
C GLY A 795 27.50 8.66 14.88
N ASN A 796 27.44 7.33 14.74
CA ASN A 796 27.93 6.37 15.74
C ASN A 796 29.43 6.06 15.58
N ASN A 797 30.02 6.47 14.44
CA ASN A 797 31.43 6.25 14.09
C ASN A 797 32.36 7.42 14.48
N ASN A 798 31.85 8.48 15.10
CA ASN A 798 32.65 9.61 15.60
C ASN A 798 32.92 9.48 17.11
N PRO A 799 34.11 9.00 17.54
CA PRO A 799 34.61 9.40 18.86
C PRO A 799 34.80 10.92 18.88
N GLU A 800 34.50 11.57 20.01
CA GLU A 800 34.69 13.03 20.17
C GLU A 800 36.10 13.47 19.73
N GLU A 801 36.20 14.59 19.02
CA GLU A 801 37.47 15.15 18.54
C GLU A 801 38.43 15.46 19.71
N SER A 802 39.27 14.50 20.08
CA SER A 802 40.46 14.79 20.89
C SER A 802 41.45 15.56 20.01
N ASN A 803 41.53 16.87 20.21
CA ASN A 803 42.45 17.78 19.51
C ASN A 803 43.91 17.29 19.60
N GLY A 804 44.34 16.53 18.59
CA GLY A 804 45.71 16.05 18.40
C GLY A 804 46.24 16.54 17.06
N THR A 805 47.11 17.54 17.09
CA THR A 805 47.69 18.16 15.88
C THR A 805 48.53 17.17 15.09
N GLY A 806 48.02 16.76 13.92
CA GLY A 806 48.70 15.93 12.94
C GLY A 806 48.30 16.33 11.53
N GLU A 807 48.80 17.48 11.06
CA GLU A 807 48.59 17.89 9.67
C GLU A 807 49.21 16.89 8.68
N ASN A 808 48.64 16.86 7.46
CA ASN A 808 49.04 16.08 6.28
C ASN A 808 48.45 14.67 6.12
N LEU A 809 47.16 14.63 5.75
CA LEU A 809 46.68 13.81 4.63
C LEU A 809 45.45 14.49 3.99
N ASN A 810 45.68 15.19 2.87
CA ASN A 810 44.65 15.97 2.18
C ASN A 810 43.63 15.07 1.44
N ASN A 811 42.59 14.59 2.12
CA ASN A 811 41.51 13.78 1.52
C ASN A 811 40.17 14.53 1.34
N LYS A 812 40.18 15.87 1.21
CA LYS A 812 38.94 16.67 1.07
C LYS A 812 38.32 16.69 -0.34
N ASN A 813 38.97 16.09 -1.35
CA ASN A 813 38.54 16.23 -2.76
C ASN A 813 37.88 14.99 -3.40
N PHE A 814 37.91 13.80 -2.78
CA PHE A 814 37.31 12.61 -3.43
C PHE A 814 35.78 12.48 -3.24
N HIS A 815 35.23 12.99 -2.14
CA HIS A 815 33.79 12.87 -1.83
C HIS A 815 32.89 13.91 -2.55
N LYS A 816 33.45 14.99 -3.11
CA LYS A 816 32.65 16.14 -3.58
C LYS A 816 32.22 16.09 -5.06
N GLN A 817 32.71 15.12 -5.85
CA GLN A 817 32.40 14.98 -7.28
C GLN A 817 31.33 13.94 -7.63
N ARG A 818 30.78 13.20 -6.66
CA ARG A 818 29.62 12.29 -6.88
C ARG A 818 28.24 12.90 -6.55
N ARG A 819 28.15 14.06 -5.88
CA ARG A 819 26.87 14.66 -5.44
C ARG A 819 26.29 15.73 -6.39
N ILE A 820 26.17 15.44 -7.69
CA ILE A 820 25.20 16.11 -8.57
C ILE A 820 24.60 15.07 -9.53
N GLY A 821 23.38 14.61 -9.25
CA GLY A 821 22.59 13.78 -10.16
C GLY A 821 22.92 12.27 -10.15
N GLY A 822 22.64 11.60 -9.03
CA GLY A 822 22.65 10.14 -8.94
C GLY A 822 21.76 9.65 -7.79
N ILE A 823 20.66 8.97 -8.13
CA ILE A 823 19.92 8.14 -7.17
C ILE A 823 20.82 6.94 -6.84
N SER A 824 20.81 6.46 -5.60
CA SER A 824 21.62 5.30 -5.19
C SER A 824 21.22 4.04 -5.99
N GLU A 825 21.97 3.74 -7.05
CA GLU A 825 21.93 2.46 -7.75
C GLU A 825 22.92 1.52 -7.05
N CYS A 826 22.41 0.50 -6.35
CA CYS A 826 23.20 -0.62 -5.80
C CYS A 826 23.78 -1.40 -7.01
N GLY A 827 25.00 -1.01 -7.42
CA GLY A 827 25.59 -1.35 -8.72
C GLY A 827 27.10 -1.50 -8.60
N THR A 828 27.54 -2.64 -8.08
CA THR A 828 28.95 -2.99 -7.87
C THR A 828 29.67 -3.18 -9.21
N ARG A 829 30.30 -2.10 -9.70
CA ARG A 829 31.14 -2.14 -10.91
C ARG A 829 32.51 -2.76 -10.60
N SER A 830 32.55 -4.08 -10.44
CA SER A 830 33.83 -4.80 -10.37
C SER A 830 34.57 -4.67 -11.70
N HIS A 831 35.87 -4.36 -11.64
CA HIS A 831 36.69 -4.25 -12.84
C HIS A 831 37.00 -5.65 -13.38
N HIS A 832 36.46 -5.99 -14.56
CA HIS A 832 36.82 -7.22 -15.26
C HIS A 832 38.33 -7.26 -15.56
N ALA A 833 39.06 -8.11 -14.84
CA ALA A 833 40.39 -8.54 -15.24
C ALA A 833 40.28 -9.53 -16.41
N HIS A 834 40.77 -9.16 -17.59
CA HIS A 834 40.87 -10.07 -18.73
C HIS A 834 41.85 -11.21 -18.45
N THR A 835 41.36 -12.45 -18.36
CA THR A 835 42.16 -13.66 -18.08
C THR A 835 42.12 -14.68 -19.23
N ASP A 836 42.40 -14.24 -20.47
CA ASP A 836 42.32 -15.08 -21.68
C ASP A 836 43.62 -15.82 -22.06
N THR A 837 44.66 -15.78 -21.21
CA THR A 837 46.00 -16.34 -21.53
C THR A 837 46.50 -17.48 -20.63
N ALA A 838 45.78 -17.88 -19.58
CA ALA A 838 46.23 -18.92 -18.65
C ALA A 838 45.97 -20.37 -19.14
N ASN A 839 44.98 -20.57 -20.01
CA ASN A 839 44.41 -21.90 -20.35
C ASN A 839 45.32 -22.86 -21.15
N LYS A 840 46.58 -22.52 -21.44
CA LYS A 840 47.50 -23.36 -22.23
C LYS A 840 48.68 -23.97 -21.46
N ILE A 841 48.91 -23.62 -20.19
CA ILE A 841 50.10 -24.06 -19.43
C ILE A 841 49.75 -25.00 -18.26
N ALA A 842 48.53 -24.92 -17.69
CA ALA A 842 48.17 -25.68 -16.49
C ALA A 842 47.93 -27.20 -16.69
N LYS A 843 47.67 -27.68 -17.93
CA LYS A 843 47.28 -29.09 -18.17
C LYS A 843 48.38 -30.14 -18.02
N THR A 844 49.64 -29.72 -17.86
CA THR A 844 50.80 -30.65 -17.79
C THR A 844 51.19 -31.09 -16.37
N ASN A 845 50.70 -30.43 -15.30
CA ASN A 845 51.29 -30.59 -13.96
C ASN A 845 50.50 -31.45 -12.95
N CYS A 846 49.18 -31.63 -13.06
CA CYS A 846 48.43 -32.48 -12.10
C CYS A 846 48.49 -34.01 -12.41
N GLN A 847 49.30 -34.50 -13.37
CA GLN A 847 49.28 -35.91 -13.82
C GLN A 847 50.28 -36.87 -13.15
N THR A 848 51.02 -36.45 -12.12
CA THR A 848 52.02 -37.29 -11.43
C THR A 848 51.71 -37.54 -9.95
N ALA A 849 50.49 -37.98 -9.63
CA ALA A 849 50.10 -38.32 -8.25
C ALA A 849 48.97 -39.37 -8.10
N ALA A 850 48.87 -40.39 -8.98
CA ALA A 850 47.89 -41.48 -8.78
C ALA A 850 48.24 -42.79 -9.54
N LYS A 851 49.01 -43.70 -8.93
CA LYS A 851 49.03 -45.14 -9.25
C LYS A 851 49.53 -45.99 -8.07
N HIS A 852 48.63 -46.76 -7.44
CA HIS A 852 48.84 -48.17 -7.06
C HIS A 852 47.58 -48.80 -6.43
N GLY A 853 47.06 -49.89 -7.04
CA GLY A 853 46.09 -50.87 -6.50
C GLY A 853 44.64 -50.40 -6.24
N GLU A 854 43.60 -51.24 -6.33
CA GLU A 854 43.45 -52.54 -7.03
C GLU A 854 41.93 -52.88 -7.19
N SER A 855 41.56 -53.58 -8.28
CA SER A 855 40.32 -54.38 -8.54
C SER A 855 38.91 -53.95 -8.03
N GLY A 856 37.89 -53.97 -8.92
CA GLY A 856 36.48 -54.19 -8.48
C GLY A 856 35.30 -53.67 -9.34
N GLN A 857 34.95 -54.37 -10.43
CA GLN A 857 33.64 -54.41 -11.13
C GLN A 857 32.64 -53.22 -11.13
N GLU A 858 32.45 -52.59 -12.30
CA GLU A 858 31.20 -51.90 -12.70
C GLU A 858 30.21 -52.85 -13.40
N PRO A 859 28.89 -52.62 -13.29
CA PRO A 859 27.91 -52.91 -14.33
C PRO A 859 27.56 -51.65 -15.16
N ARG A 860 27.66 -51.76 -16.49
CA ARG A 860 27.37 -50.68 -17.45
C ARG A 860 25.90 -50.25 -17.47
N PHE A 861 25.66 -48.95 -17.65
CA PHE A 861 24.57 -48.47 -18.51
C PHE A 861 25.09 -47.47 -19.55
N ARG A 862 24.53 -47.52 -20.75
CA ARG A 862 25.09 -46.91 -21.97
C ARG A 862 23.97 -46.19 -22.73
N ILE A 863 24.06 -44.88 -22.88
CA ILE A 863 23.28 -44.13 -23.88
C ILE A 863 24.25 -43.40 -24.81
N ARG A 864 23.86 -43.34 -26.08
CA ARG A 864 24.73 -43.17 -27.24
C ARG A 864 24.73 -41.72 -27.70
N GLN A 865 25.91 -41.15 -27.89
CA GLN A 865 26.11 -39.84 -28.51
C GLN A 865 26.29 -40.04 -30.02
N GLU A 866 25.46 -39.39 -30.85
CA GLU A 866 25.71 -39.24 -32.29
C GLU A 866 25.97 -37.77 -32.63
N CYS A 867 26.89 -37.55 -33.56
CA CYS A 867 27.54 -36.27 -33.79
C CYS A 867 27.22 -35.75 -35.19
N GLY A 868 26.67 -34.53 -35.28
CA GLY A 868 26.49 -33.81 -36.54
C GLY A 868 27.41 -32.59 -36.61
N ARG A 869 28.45 -32.63 -37.45
CA ARG A 869 29.30 -31.47 -37.76
C ARG A 869 28.62 -30.55 -38.79
N GLY A 870 28.71 -29.23 -38.59
CA GLY A 870 28.16 -28.24 -39.52
C GLY A 870 28.84 -26.87 -39.47
N GLN A 871 30.02 -26.78 -40.11
CA GLN A 871 30.72 -25.59 -40.61
C GLN A 871 30.96 -24.35 -39.71
N LEU A 872 32.24 -23.98 -39.65
CA LEU A 872 32.80 -22.77 -39.03
C LEU A 872 32.92 -21.66 -40.08
N LEU A 873 32.33 -20.47 -39.87
CA LEU A 873 32.63 -19.29 -40.69
C LEU A 873 32.45 -17.96 -39.93
N THR A 874 33.58 -17.47 -39.43
CA THR A 874 33.99 -16.09 -39.13
C THR A 874 32.94 -14.96 -39.14
N VAL A 875 32.59 -14.43 -37.97
CA VAL A 875 32.25 -13.00 -37.80
C VAL A 875 32.93 -12.42 -36.55
N CYS A 876 34.20 -12.05 -36.67
CA CYS A 876 34.89 -11.25 -35.66
C CYS A 876 34.49 -9.76 -35.81
N ARG A 877 33.26 -9.41 -35.42
CA ARG A 877 32.77 -8.00 -35.42
C ARG A 877 31.56 -7.77 -34.52
N ARG A 878 31.75 -7.65 -33.20
CA ARG A 878 30.70 -7.18 -32.27
C ARG A 878 31.15 -6.36 -31.06
N SER A 879 32.31 -5.72 -31.13
CA SER A 879 32.83 -4.78 -30.11
C SER A 879 32.27 -3.35 -30.22
N GLN A 880 31.03 -3.17 -30.69
CA GLN A 880 30.49 -1.83 -31.00
C GLN A 880 28.96 -1.68 -30.90
N ARG A 881 28.28 -2.56 -30.16
CA ARG A 881 26.81 -2.46 -29.93
C ARG A 881 26.36 -2.38 -28.46
N VAL A 882 27.28 -2.40 -27.49
CA VAL A 882 26.93 -2.20 -26.07
C VAL A 882 26.90 -0.71 -25.71
N GLN A 883 27.75 0.13 -26.34
CA GLN A 883 27.76 1.58 -26.14
C GLN A 883 26.53 2.33 -26.69
N ALA A 884 25.64 1.68 -27.44
CA ALA A 884 24.47 2.32 -28.03
C ALA A 884 23.23 2.32 -27.11
N ALA A 885 23.22 1.52 -26.04
CA ALA A 885 22.11 1.47 -25.09
C ALA A 885 22.19 2.58 -24.02
N GLU A 886 23.40 2.90 -23.56
CA GLU A 886 23.62 3.94 -22.54
C GLU A 886 23.42 5.37 -23.08
N THR A 887 23.68 5.61 -24.38
CA THR A 887 23.45 6.94 -24.97
C THR A 887 21.97 7.33 -25.02
N VAL A 888 21.06 6.36 -25.07
CA VAL A 888 19.60 6.61 -25.09
C VAL A 888 19.09 7.08 -23.72
N ARG A 889 19.73 6.67 -22.61
CA ARG A 889 19.40 7.19 -21.25
C ARG A 889 19.74 8.68 -21.11
N TYR A 890 20.79 9.18 -21.78
CA TYR A 890 21.22 10.58 -21.64
C TYR A 890 20.67 11.55 -22.71
N LEU A 891 20.38 11.09 -23.92
CA LEU A 891 19.93 11.99 -25.00
C LEU A 891 18.46 12.47 -24.84
N PHE A 892 17.63 11.73 -24.10
CA PHE A 892 16.21 12.11 -23.91
C PHE A 892 16.01 13.25 -22.89
N ILE A 893 16.97 13.49 -21.99
CA ILE A 893 16.87 14.49 -20.92
C ILE A 893 17.37 15.87 -21.38
N TYR A 894 18.25 15.94 -22.40
CA TYR A 894 18.87 17.20 -22.82
C TYR A 894 18.12 17.97 -23.94
N CYS A 895 17.05 17.41 -24.51
CA CYS A 895 16.32 18.01 -25.65
C CYS A 895 15.00 18.73 -25.31
N GLN A 896 14.60 18.84 -24.03
CA GLN A 896 13.38 19.60 -23.65
C GLN A 896 13.62 21.00 -23.06
N PHE A 897 14.87 21.45 -22.93
CA PHE A 897 15.20 22.73 -22.30
C PHE A 897 16.04 23.70 -23.16
N THR A 898 15.65 23.92 -24.43
CA THR A 898 15.89 25.22 -25.10
C THR A 898 14.80 25.51 -26.13
N GLY A 899 13.90 26.46 -25.80
CA GLY A 899 12.93 26.96 -26.76
C GLY A 899 13.52 28.06 -27.65
N LYS A 900 13.47 27.89 -28.98
CA LYS A 900 13.40 29.01 -29.94
C LYS A 900 12.71 28.60 -31.24
N VAL A 901 11.90 29.52 -31.74
CA VAL A 901 10.90 29.33 -32.80
C VAL A 901 11.50 29.37 -34.21
N LYS A 902 11.05 28.48 -35.10
CA LYS A 902 10.60 28.87 -36.45
C LYS A 902 9.69 27.81 -37.09
N MET A 903 8.57 28.30 -37.64
CA MET A 903 7.79 27.57 -38.66
C MET A 903 8.63 27.42 -39.93
N ASP A 904 8.42 26.34 -40.67
CA ASP A 904 8.09 26.50 -42.10
C ASP A 904 7.24 25.33 -42.62
N ILE A 905 6.48 25.59 -43.68
CA ILE A 905 5.41 24.73 -44.20
C ILE A 905 5.89 23.95 -45.42
N LYS A 906 5.69 22.62 -45.44
CA LYS A 906 5.24 21.84 -46.61
C LYS A 906 4.84 20.42 -46.26
#